data_AF-A0AB34FTY3-F1
#
_entry.id   AF-A0AB34FTY3-F1
#
_cell.length_a   1.000
_cell.length_b   1.000
_cell.length_c   1.000
_cell.angle_alpha   90.00
_cell.angle_beta   90.00
_cell.angle_gamma   90.00
#
_symmetry.space_group_name_H-M   'P 1'
#
loop_
_entity.id
_entity.type
_entity.pdbx_description
1 polymer ?
#
loop_
_entity_poly.entity_id
_entity_poly.type
_entity_poly.pdbx_seq_one_letter_code
_entity_poly.pdbx_strand_id
1 'polypeptide(L)'
;MCSLWVESTNLVSYPLGLRSTMSAPEEDWLTLGVETKNLTETACARPRRDASTRYDVMNITMGTVTGLVVAARILFKRAFSSRRALGPDDWVVLAAIAIGIPTTALNTQGLTKHGLGRDVWTLPPEELTNFVLYFYVMEVLYLTLMAMVKFALSLFYLGIFPGVGIRRLLWGTAAFNVAIGVSAVATAVFQCTPISYYWTQWVETRPGKCIDINLAGWVHGSVNVAVDLWLLAIPLSQIRRLELHWKKKVGVAIMFLTGTFATIVSVLRFQSLIHFANSLNPTWDQWNVAWWSTIETNIGIICTCLPTLRLILVRLFPRVFSGSDHGSYGRNASVTTGCGTVATRSIIVHQQVRVSTSTVEIPMTDDLAKHVSGKSWEVTTQGSQTRSSHTRTSRTHSVTDWGMEPDLIPDAHIYGRAIDRGGSVGQIAGLGARPEDASARAPPRPPPPSLTADTVDDDDDLYPRLRIPHPASRALRFATSPEPVRATSRLCKISVRQIDHESLLATMRGIEISQYVKGPAELKVTDLPDPTPKADEYLIQVQAAAANFFDILQVQGRYQNQPPFPWVAGAEFAGTVVTAPAGGKFKPGARVFGASQGAYATRICAKEAVLLPVPDGWSFQEAAGLFVTAPTSYGALVVRAQVKQGDYVLVHAAAGGVGLAAVQVAKAFGATVIATASTQRKLDIAKAFGADHVVSYNDADWPAKVKALTPKKRGVDIVYDPVGLVDKSTKCTAWNGRILIVGFAAGTIEKVAMNKVLLKNISLVGIHWGAYAVNQRDMIPVVWGGIMKLVAEGKLKGTVYDDEEFVGLDRVKDALVALGGRGTWGKVVVKIPQDGNSKL
;
A
#
# COMPACT_ATOMS: atom_id res chain seq x y z
N MET A 1 -0.53 5.03 47.60
CA MET A 1 -1.10 4.19 48.67
C MET A 1 -2.00 3.10 48.10
N CYS A 2 -3.21 3.38 47.58
CA CYS A 2 -4.13 2.36 47.04
C CYS A 2 -3.47 1.27 46.18
N SER A 3 -2.57 1.63 45.25
CA SER A 3 -1.87 0.67 44.37
C SER A 3 -1.15 -0.46 45.11
N LEU A 4 -0.57 -0.18 46.28
CA LEU A 4 0.16 -1.15 47.12
C LEU A 4 -0.78 -1.96 48.03
N TRP A 5 -2.00 -1.46 48.27
CA TRP A 5 -3.02 -2.16 49.05
C TRP A 5 -3.82 -3.16 48.19
N VAL A 6 -3.99 -2.85 46.90
CA VAL A 6 -4.67 -3.73 45.94
C VAL A 6 -3.88 -5.04 45.74
N GLU A 7 -2.54 -4.99 45.73
CA GLU A 7 -1.71 -6.20 45.61
C GLU A 7 -1.95 -7.20 46.75
N SER A 8 -2.14 -6.73 47.99
CA SER A 8 -2.50 -7.57 49.14
C SER A 8 -3.95 -8.12 49.12
N THR A 9 -4.83 -7.55 48.29
CA THR A 9 -6.24 -7.99 48.17
C THR A 9 -6.54 -8.85 46.92
N ASN A 10 -5.50 -9.35 46.25
CA ASN A 10 -5.61 -10.19 45.04
C ASN A 10 -6.18 -11.62 45.26
N LEU A 11 -6.96 -11.85 46.31
CA LEU A 11 -7.62 -13.14 46.59
C LEU A 11 -8.66 -13.56 45.52
N VAL A 12 -9.11 -12.62 44.69
CA VAL A 12 -9.99 -12.89 43.53
C VAL A 12 -9.21 -13.43 42.32
N SER A 13 -7.88 -13.51 42.39
CA SER A 13 -6.99 -13.94 41.29
C SER A 13 -6.79 -15.47 41.22
N TYR A 14 -7.86 -16.26 41.31
CA TYR A 14 -7.81 -17.68 41.00
C TYR A 14 -8.22 -17.92 39.54
N PRO A 15 -7.30 -18.41 38.67
CA PRO A 15 -7.67 -18.85 37.33
C PRO A 15 -8.52 -20.13 37.39
N LEU A 16 -9.32 -20.35 36.35
CA LEU A 16 -10.35 -21.38 36.16
C LEU A 16 -9.87 -22.86 36.12
N GLY A 17 -8.82 -23.23 36.86
CA GLY A 17 -8.25 -24.58 36.76
C GLY A 17 -7.25 -25.05 37.84
N LEU A 18 -6.96 -24.28 38.90
CA LEU A 18 -5.99 -24.71 39.93
C LEU A 18 -6.52 -24.51 41.36
N ARG A 19 -6.82 -25.64 42.04
CA ARG A 19 -7.24 -25.71 43.45
C ARG A 19 -6.21 -26.50 44.25
N SER A 20 -5.34 -25.80 44.99
CA SER A 20 -4.24 -26.42 45.77
C SER A 20 -4.45 -26.26 47.28
N THR A 21 -5.11 -27.26 47.87
CA THR A 21 -4.90 -27.73 49.26
C THR A 21 -4.59 -26.69 50.36
N MET A 22 -5.63 -26.06 50.93
CA MET A 22 -5.64 -25.63 52.34
C MET A 22 -7.04 -25.89 52.93
N SER A 23 -7.09 -26.26 54.22
CA SER A 23 -8.30 -26.69 54.91
C SER A 23 -8.81 -25.63 55.89
N ALA A 24 -9.88 -24.93 55.53
CA ALA A 24 -10.65 -24.02 56.39
C ALA A 24 -12.14 -24.10 56.00
N PRO A 25 -13.09 -23.68 56.87
CA PRO A 25 -14.52 -23.63 56.53
C PRO A 25 -14.75 -22.79 55.27
N GLU A 26 -15.55 -23.27 54.32
CA GLU A 26 -15.25 -23.05 52.90
C GLU A 26 -16.25 -22.15 52.14
N GLU A 27 -17.29 -21.63 52.81
CA GLU A 27 -18.40 -20.91 52.15
C GLU A 27 -18.21 -19.38 52.06
N ASP A 28 -17.52 -18.74 53.02
CA ASP A 28 -17.46 -17.26 53.12
C ASP A 28 -16.38 -16.56 52.26
N TRP A 29 -15.32 -17.24 51.83
CA TRP A 29 -14.11 -16.55 51.36
C TRP A 29 -14.26 -15.80 50.02
N LEU A 30 -15.21 -16.21 49.16
CA LEU A 30 -15.42 -15.61 47.84
C LEU A 30 -16.50 -14.53 47.83
N THR A 31 -17.55 -14.66 48.64
CA THR A 31 -18.48 -13.56 48.95
C THR A 31 -17.72 -12.42 49.61
N LEU A 32 -16.99 -12.72 50.70
CA LEU A 32 -16.09 -11.78 51.37
C LEU A 32 -15.03 -11.22 50.41
N GLY A 33 -14.52 -12.03 49.47
CA GLY A 33 -13.56 -11.60 48.45
C GLY A 33 -14.11 -10.56 47.46
N VAL A 34 -15.32 -10.78 46.94
CA VAL A 34 -16.00 -9.84 46.03
C VAL A 34 -16.44 -8.58 46.78
N GLU A 35 -16.96 -8.70 48.00
CA GLU A 35 -17.35 -7.56 48.83
C GLU A 35 -16.14 -6.74 49.28
N THR A 36 -15.05 -7.38 49.74
CA THR A 36 -13.78 -6.71 50.08
C THR A 36 -13.20 -6.00 48.86
N LYS A 37 -13.29 -6.59 47.65
CA LYS A 37 -12.88 -5.92 46.41
C LYS A 37 -13.79 -4.74 46.08
N ASN A 38 -15.11 -4.86 46.21
CA ASN A 38 -16.05 -3.75 46.00
C ASN A 38 -15.79 -2.59 46.98
N LEU A 39 -15.58 -2.89 48.26
CA LEU A 39 -15.20 -1.92 49.30
C LEU A 39 -13.85 -1.26 49.00
N THR A 40 -12.83 -2.03 48.62
CA THR A 40 -11.48 -1.53 48.30
C THR A 40 -11.47 -0.65 47.05
N GLU A 41 -12.11 -1.09 45.97
CA GLU A 41 -12.21 -0.35 44.71
C GLU A 41 -13.06 0.92 44.85
N THR A 42 -14.11 0.87 45.68
CA THR A 42 -14.94 2.05 46.03
C THR A 42 -14.17 3.03 46.92
N ALA A 43 -13.42 2.56 47.93
CA ALA A 43 -12.55 3.40 48.77
C ALA A 43 -11.39 4.02 47.97
N CYS A 44 -10.88 3.31 46.96
CA CYS A 44 -9.89 3.81 46.00
C CYS A 44 -10.50 4.61 44.83
N ALA A 45 -11.81 4.93 44.90
CA ALA A 45 -12.54 5.76 43.96
C ALA A 45 -12.39 5.36 42.48
N ARG A 46 -12.25 4.06 42.17
CA ARG A 46 -12.25 3.62 40.77
C ARG A 46 -13.61 3.91 40.12
N PRO A 47 -13.64 4.43 38.87
CA PRO A 47 -14.89 4.67 38.18
C PRO A 47 -15.60 3.34 37.92
N ARG A 48 -16.87 3.22 38.32
CA ARG A 48 -17.73 2.08 37.94
C ARG A 48 -18.08 2.22 36.46
N ARG A 49 -17.78 1.21 35.65
CA ARG A 49 -17.97 1.24 34.19
C ARG A 49 -19.14 0.37 33.78
N ASP A 50 -19.96 0.86 32.85
CA ASP A 50 -21.02 0.08 32.21
C ASP A 50 -20.98 0.33 30.69
N ALA A 51 -20.88 -0.76 29.92
CA ALA A 51 -20.90 -0.79 28.46
C ALA A 51 -22.05 -1.65 27.88
N SER A 52 -22.98 -2.09 28.73
CA SER A 52 -24.13 -2.94 28.37
C SER A 52 -24.98 -2.32 27.26
N THR A 53 -25.49 -1.10 27.46
CA THR A 53 -26.34 -0.40 26.49
C THR A 53 -25.69 -0.25 25.10
N ARG A 54 -24.36 -0.06 25.06
CA ARG A 54 -23.61 0.02 23.80
C ARG A 54 -23.60 -1.31 23.05
N TYR A 55 -23.52 -2.43 23.78
CA TYR A 55 -23.63 -3.77 23.22
C TYR A 55 -25.06 -4.08 22.79
N ASP A 56 -26.07 -3.77 23.61
CA ASP A 56 -27.48 -4.03 23.29
C ASP A 56 -27.92 -3.32 22.00
N VAL A 57 -27.56 -2.04 21.85
CA VAL A 57 -27.83 -1.27 20.63
C VAL A 57 -27.19 -1.92 19.40
N MET A 58 -25.94 -2.37 19.50
CA MET A 58 -25.24 -3.06 18.41
C MET A 58 -25.88 -4.42 18.09
N ASN A 59 -26.21 -5.21 19.12
CA ASN A 59 -26.76 -6.56 19.01
C ASN A 59 -28.16 -6.54 18.37
N ILE A 60 -29.06 -5.68 18.86
CA ILE A 60 -30.40 -5.49 18.28
C ILE A 60 -30.28 -5.00 16.84
N THR A 61 -29.47 -3.97 16.56
CA THR A 61 -29.29 -3.43 15.20
C THR A 61 -28.77 -4.48 14.23
N MET A 62 -27.73 -5.24 14.59
CA MET A 62 -27.18 -6.30 13.75
C MET A 62 -28.20 -7.42 13.50
N GLY A 63 -28.86 -7.91 14.55
CA GLY A 63 -29.89 -8.95 14.45
C GLY A 63 -31.05 -8.54 13.53
N THR A 64 -31.55 -7.30 13.67
CA THR A 64 -32.60 -6.74 12.81
C THR A 64 -32.16 -6.64 11.34
N VAL A 65 -30.97 -6.11 11.07
CA VAL A 65 -30.43 -6.01 9.70
C VAL A 65 -30.24 -7.38 9.05
N THR A 66 -29.69 -8.35 9.79
CA THR A 66 -29.52 -9.74 9.34
C THR A 66 -30.87 -10.39 9.03
N GLY A 67 -31.87 -10.22 9.90
CA GLY A 67 -33.23 -10.71 9.70
C GLY A 67 -33.89 -10.16 8.43
N LEU A 68 -33.79 -8.83 8.21
CA LEU A 68 -34.31 -8.17 7.01
C LEU A 68 -33.60 -8.66 5.73
N VAL A 69 -32.28 -8.87 5.79
CA VAL A 69 -31.48 -9.41 4.67
C VAL A 69 -31.89 -10.84 4.32
N VAL A 70 -32.12 -11.71 5.30
CA VAL A 70 -32.61 -13.08 5.04
C VAL A 70 -34.05 -13.05 4.53
N ALA A 71 -34.93 -12.23 5.09
CA ALA A 71 -36.30 -12.06 4.59
C ALA A 71 -36.32 -11.64 3.12
N ALA A 72 -35.50 -10.64 2.73
CA ALA A 72 -35.36 -10.20 1.34
C ALA A 72 -34.88 -11.33 0.40
N ARG A 73 -33.89 -12.14 0.82
CA ARG A 73 -33.43 -13.33 0.07
C ARG A 73 -34.56 -14.33 -0.18
N ILE A 74 -35.27 -14.71 0.89
CA ILE A 74 -36.30 -15.76 0.85
C ILE A 74 -37.52 -15.29 0.04
N LEU A 75 -37.97 -14.06 0.24
CA LEU A 75 -39.05 -13.45 -0.55
C LEU A 75 -38.67 -13.37 -2.04
N PHE A 76 -37.46 -12.93 -2.38
CA PHE A 76 -37.02 -12.86 -3.77
C PHE A 76 -36.92 -14.24 -4.43
N LYS A 77 -36.33 -15.24 -3.75
CA LYS A 77 -36.28 -16.63 -4.28
C LYS A 77 -37.67 -17.24 -4.44
N ARG A 78 -38.62 -16.97 -3.53
CA ARG A 78 -40.00 -17.49 -3.61
C ARG A 78 -40.83 -16.80 -4.72
N ALA A 79 -40.69 -15.48 -4.90
CA ALA A 79 -41.49 -14.71 -5.85
C ALA A 79 -40.91 -14.68 -7.28
N PHE A 80 -39.59 -14.52 -7.44
CA PHE A 80 -38.95 -14.18 -8.72
C PHE A 80 -38.00 -15.24 -9.28
N SER A 81 -37.67 -16.32 -8.54
CA SER A 81 -36.86 -17.41 -9.09
C SER A 81 -37.67 -18.28 -10.05
N SER A 82 -37.08 -18.64 -11.20
CA SER A 82 -37.70 -19.48 -12.24
C SER A 82 -38.13 -20.87 -11.77
N ARG A 83 -37.67 -21.32 -10.59
CA ARG A 83 -38.08 -22.59 -9.95
C ARG A 83 -39.06 -22.41 -8.78
N ARG A 84 -39.28 -21.18 -8.28
CA ARG A 84 -40.07 -20.84 -7.07
C ARG A 84 -39.79 -21.69 -5.81
N ALA A 85 -38.62 -22.35 -5.76
CA ALA A 85 -38.23 -23.29 -4.71
C ALA A 85 -36.96 -22.82 -3.99
N LEU A 86 -36.87 -23.17 -2.71
CA LEU A 86 -35.70 -22.91 -1.86
C LEU A 86 -34.60 -23.96 -2.11
N GLY A 87 -33.35 -23.51 -2.14
CA GLY A 87 -32.18 -24.40 -2.22
C GLY A 87 -31.78 -24.95 -0.85
N PRO A 88 -30.91 -25.99 -0.78
CA PRO A 88 -30.36 -26.50 0.47
C PRO A 88 -29.65 -25.41 1.30
N ASP A 89 -29.04 -24.44 0.63
CA ASP A 89 -28.42 -23.25 1.23
C ASP A 89 -29.42 -22.34 1.96
N ASP A 90 -30.65 -22.25 1.48
CA ASP A 90 -31.70 -21.41 2.10
C ASP A 90 -32.28 -22.06 3.34
N TRP A 91 -32.44 -23.39 3.35
CA TRP A 91 -32.94 -24.12 4.50
C TRP A 91 -31.99 -24.05 5.70
N VAL A 92 -30.68 -24.17 5.49
CA VAL A 92 -29.68 -23.99 6.55
C VAL A 92 -29.70 -22.55 7.08
N VAL A 93 -29.92 -21.55 6.22
CA VAL A 93 -29.99 -20.13 6.63
C VAL A 93 -31.28 -19.81 7.37
N LEU A 94 -32.42 -20.41 7.00
CA LEU A 94 -33.66 -20.32 7.78
C LEU A 94 -33.48 -20.93 9.18
N ALA A 95 -32.86 -22.11 9.28
CA ALA A 95 -32.55 -22.73 10.56
C ALA A 95 -31.54 -21.91 11.39
N ALA A 96 -30.56 -21.28 10.76
CA ALA A 96 -29.63 -20.37 11.43
C ALA A 96 -30.35 -19.12 11.99
N ILE A 97 -31.33 -18.55 11.29
CA ILE A 97 -32.16 -17.45 11.81
C ILE A 97 -33.06 -17.90 12.96
N ALA A 98 -33.61 -19.12 12.91
CA ALA A 98 -34.42 -19.68 13.99
C ALA A 98 -33.63 -19.81 15.32
N ILE A 99 -32.30 -19.95 15.25
CA ILE A 99 -31.38 -19.92 16.41
C ILE A 99 -30.91 -18.49 16.70
N GLY A 100 -30.59 -17.70 15.67
CA GLY A 100 -30.05 -16.35 15.77
C GLY A 100 -30.99 -15.32 16.42
N ILE A 101 -32.31 -15.46 16.23
CA ILE A 101 -33.30 -14.57 16.88
C ILE A 101 -33.32 -14.80 18.41
N PRO A 102 -33.50 -16.03 18.93
CA PRO A 102 -33.29 -16.34 20.35
C PRO A 102 -31.91 -15.91 20.87
N THR A 103 -30.84 -16.14 20.10
CA THR A 103 -29.47 -15.72 20.45
C THR A 103 -29.37 -14.19 20.66
N THR A 104 -30.03 -13.40 19.80
CA THR A 104 -30.11 -11.93 19.93
C THR A 104 -30.86 -11.52 21.21
N ALA A 105 -31.90 -12.26 21.61
CA ALA A 105 -32.63 -12.00 22.85
C ALA A 105 -31.84 -12.39 24.10
N LEU A 106 -31.19 -13.57 24.10
CA LEU A 106 -30.33 -14.07 25.19
C LEU A 106 -29.11 -13.18 25.43
N ASN A 107 -28.56 -12.56 24.39
CA ASN A 107 -27.54 -11.52 24.50
C ASN A 107 -27.97 -10.34 25.39
N THR A 108 -29.24 -9.91 25.30
CA THR A 108 -29.75 -8.75 26.07
C THR A 108 -30.35 -9.15 27.42
N GLN A 109 -31.21 -10.19 27.45
CA GLN A 109 -31.95 -10.60 28.65
C GLN A 109 -31.16 -11.54 29.55
N GLY A 110 -30.12 -12.19 29.01
CA GLY A 110 -29.14 -12.96 29.77
C GLY A 110 -27.86 -12.15 30.00
N LEU A 111 -27.05 -12.02 28.95
CA LEU A 111 -25.66 -11.56 29.08
C LEU A 111 -25.50 -10.13 29.63
N THR A 112 -26.06 -9.10 29.00
CA THR A 112 -25.92 -7.72 29.51
C THR A 112 -26.73 -7.46 30.77
N LYS A 113 -27.94 -8.03 30.88
CA LYS A 113 -28.76 -7.94 32.09
C LYS A 113 -27.98 -8.37 33.34
N HIS A 114 -27.32 -9.54 33.29
CA HIS A 114 -26.57 -10.13 34.40
C HIS A 114 -25.08 -9.72 34.45
N GLY A 115 -24.63 -8.75 33.63
CA GLY A 115 -23.36 -8.04 33.87
C GLY A 115 -22.35 -7.94 32.74
N LEU A 116 -22.63 -8.40 31.51
CA LEU A 116 -21.71 -8.19 30.37
C LEU A 116 -21.42 -6.70 30.17
N GLY A 117 -20.14 -6.33 30.23
CA GLY A 117 -19.71 -4.93 30.13
C GLY A 117 -19.84 -4.14 31.44
N ARG A 118 -20.01 -4.80 32.59
CA ARG A 118 -19.87 -4.20 33.93
C ARG A 118 -18.65 -4.78 34.65
N ASP A 119 -18.10 -4.01 35.57
CA ASP A 119 -17.01 -4.45 36.44
C ASP A 119 -17.47 -5.52 37.44
N VAL A 120 -16.77 -6.65 37.53
CA VAL A 120 -17.24 -7.86 38.24
C VAL A 120 -17.60 -7.62 39.72
N TRP A 121 -16.88 -6.70 40.40
CA TRP A 121 -17.13 -6.31 41.79
C TRP A 121 -18.34 -5.37 41.98
N THR A 122 -19.09 -5.06 40.92
CA THR A 122 -20.33 -4.29 41.00
C THR A 122 -21.60 -5.16 40.96
N LEU A 123 -21.44 -6.48 40.82
CA LEU A 123 -22.53 -7.45 40.66
C LEU A 123 -22.70 -8.30 41.93
N PRO A 124 -23.92 -8.69 42.31
CA PRO A 124 -24.14 -9.69 43.37
C PRO A 124 -23.76 -11.11 42.89
N PRO A 125 -23.39 -12.03 43.80
CA PRO A 125 -22.93 -13.39 43.45
C PRO A 125 -23.96 -14.21 42.63
N GLU A 126 -25.25 -13.98 42.87
CA GLU A 126 -26.34 -14.65 42.13
C GLU A 126 -26.40 -14.17 40.66
N GLU A 127 -26.18 -12.87 40.39
CA GLU A 127 -26.10 -12.38 39.00
C GLU A 127 -24.84 -12.90 38.30
N LEU A 128 -23.70 -13.00 39.01
CA LEU A 128 -22.47 -13.57 38.45
C LEU A 128 -22.66 -15.05 38.05
N THR A 129 -23.38 -15.82 38.87
CA THR A 129 -23.73 -17.22 38.56
C THR A 129 -24.60 -17.31 37.30
N ASN A 130 -25.61 -16.44 37.19
CA ASN A 130 -26.47 -16.34 36.01
C ASN A 130 -25.69 -15.88 34.76
N PHE A 131 -24.75 -14.93 34.89
CA PHE A 131 -23.88 -14.50 33.80
C PHE A 131 -23.05 -15.65 33.23
N VAL A 132 -22.42 -16.47 34.08
CA VAL A 132 -21.61 -17.61 33.63
C VAL A 132 -22.49 -18.70 32.98
N LEU A 133 -23.70 -18.94 33.50
CA LEU A 133 -24.69 -19.84 32.88
C LEU A 133 -25.13 -19.34 31.49
N TYR A 134 -25.49 -18.06 31.35
CA TYR A 134 -25.84 -17.50 30.05
C TYR A 134 -24.64 -17.45 29.09
N PHE A 135 -23.41 -17.26 29.59
CA PHE A 135 -22.21 -17.31 28.78
C PHE A 135 -21.97 -18.72 28.19
N TYR A 136 -22.11 -19.78 29.00
CA TYR A 136 -22.09 -21.17 28.54
C TYR A 136 -23.12 -21.43 27.43
N VAL A 137 -24.37 -21.00 27.63
CA VAL A 137 -25.43 -21.14 26.60
C VAL A 137 -25.07 -20.38 25.33
N MET A 138 -24.56 -19.16 25.45
CA MET A 138 -24.16 -18.32 24.31
C MET A 138 -22.94 -18.86 23.54
N GLU A 139 -22.00 -19.53 24.22
CA GLU A 139 -20.90 -20.25 23.56
C GLU A 139 -21.42 -21.37 22.66
N VAL A 140 -22.28 -22.24 23.18
CA VAL A 140 -22.88 -23.36 22.42
C VAL A 140 -23.69 -22.86 21.22
N LEU A 141 -24.46 -21.78 21.40
CA LEU A 141 -25.23 -21.14 20.33
C LEU A 141 -24.32 -20.51 19.25
N TYR A 142 -23.25 -19.80 19.65
CA TYR A 142 -22.27 -19.23 18.72
C TYR A 142 -21.59 -20.32 17.87
N LEU A 143 -21.11 -21.41 18.48
CA LEU A 143 -20.46 -22.51 17.76
C LEU A 143 -21.42 -23.15 16.75
N THR A 144 -22.68 -23.35 17.15
CA THR A 144 -23.74 -23.87 16.28
C THR A 144 -23.99 -22.95 15.08
N LEU A 145 -24.15 -21.65 15.31
CA LEU A 145 -24.38 -20.65 14.26
C LEU A 145 -23.19 -20.58 13.27
N MET A 146 -21.95 -20.58 13.77
CA MET A 146 -20.77 -20.53 12.91
C MET A 146 -20.62 -21.79 12.04
N ALA A 147 -20.90 -22.97 12.58
CA ALA A 147 -20.95 -24.22 11.81
C ALA A 147 -22.01 -24.15 10.70
N MET A 148 -23.22 -23.65 11.01
CA MET A 148 -24.32 -23.53 10.04
C MET A 148 -24.02 -22.50 8.93
N VAL A 149 -23.42 -21.36 9.25
CA VAL A 149 -22.96 -20.38 8.26
C VAL A 149 -21.96 -21.02 7.29
N LYS A 150 -20.96 -21.74 7.80
CA LYS A 150 -19.89 -22.35 6.99
C LYS A 150 -20.41 -23.51 6.14
N PHE A 151 -21.37 -24.28 6.66
CA PHE A 151 -22.09 -25.29 5.89
C PHE A 151 -22.95 -24.66 4.77
N ALA A 152 -23.72 -23.60 5.07
CA ALA A 152 -24.52 -22.87 4.08
C ALA A 152 -23.66 -22.25 2.96
N LEU A 153 -22.51 -21.66 3.27
CA LEU A 153 -21.55 -21.18 2.27
C LEU A 153 -21.02 -22.31 1.38
N SER A 154 -20.72 -23.47 1.98
CA SER A 154 -20.23 -24.65 1.25
C SER A 154 -21.29 -25.20 0.28
N LEU A 155 -22.55 -25.30 0.73
CA LEU A 155 -23.70 -25.69 -0.10
C LEU A 155 -23.97 -24.66 -1.21
N PHE A 156 -23.86 -23.37 -0.91
CA PHE A 156 -24.00 -22.31 -1.91
C PHE A 156 -22.92 -22.41 -3.01
N TYR A 157 -21.65 -22.63 -2.65
CA TYR A 157 -20.58 -22.83 -3.63
C TYR A 157 -20.79 -24.11 -4.47
N LEU A 158 -21.32 -25.19 -3.89
CA LEU A 158 -21.74 -26.39 -4.65
C LEU A 158 -22.84 -26.08 -5.68
N GLY A 159 -23.66 -25.06 -5.45
CA GLY A 159 -24.66 -24.55 -6.38
C GLY A 159 -24.09 -23.67 -7.51
N ILE A 160 -22.94 -23.01 -7.31
CA ILE A 160 -22.29 -22.18 -8.35
C ILE A 160 -21.46 -23.03 -9.31
N PHE A 161 -20.56 -23.88 -8.76
CA PHE A 161 -19.45 -24.43 -9.54
C PHE A 161 -19.78 -25.85 -10.04
N PRO A 162 -20.00 -26.07 -11.36
CA PRO A 162 -20.45 -27.37 -11.87
C PRO A 162 -19.35 -28.44 -11.96
N GLY A 163 -18.06 -28.04 -11.94
CA GLY A 163 -16.93 -28.93 -12.24
C GLY A 163 -16.75 -30.07 -11.24
N VAL A 164 -16.51 -31.29 -11.73
CA VAL A 164 -16.47 -32.51 -10.90
C VAL A 164 -15.40 -32.43 -9.78
N GLY A 165 -14.17 -31.99 -10.11
CA GLY A 165 -13.09 -31.87 -9.13
C GLY A 165 -13.37 -30.84 -8.03
N ILE A 166 -13.84 -29.65 -8.41
CA ILE A 166 -14.14 -28.58 -7.44
C ILE A 166 -15.38 -28.94 -6.58
N ARG A 167 -16.35 -29.69 -7.12
CA ARG A 167 -17.48 -30.23 -6.34
C ARG A 167 -17.08 -31.33 -5.36
N ARG A 168 -16.10 -32.18 -5.69
CA ARG A 168 -15.52 -33.13 -4.71
C ARG A 168 -14.85 -32.38 -3.55
N LEU A 169 -14.04 -31.35 -3.87
CA LEU A 169 -13.37 -30.52 -2.86
C LEU A 169 -14.38 -29.78 -1.95
N LEU A 170 -15.45 -29.24 -2.54
CA LEU A 170 -16.50 -28.54 -1.82
C LEU A 170 -17.37 -29.47 -0.95
N TRP A 171 -17.67 -30.70 -1.40
CA TRP A 171 -18.33 -31.70 -0.55
C TRP A 171 -17.43 -32.14 0.61
N GLY A 172 -16.13 -32.35 0.37
CA GLY A 172 -15.16 -32.61 1.44
C GLY A 172 -15.09 -31.45 2.45
N THR A 173 -15.09 -30.22 1.96
CA THR A 173 -15.13 -29.01 2.81
C THR A 173 -16.43 -28.89 3.61
N ALA A 174 -17.58 -29.22 3.00
CA ALA A 174 -18.87 -29.23 3.70
C ALA A 174 -18.89 -30.29 4.81
N ALA A 175 -18.40 -31.51 4.54
CA ALA A 175 -18.32 -32.59 5.52
C ALA A 175 -17.34 -32.26 6.66
N PHE A 176 -16.18 -31.68 6.34
CA PHE A 176 -15.19 -31.18 7.31
C PHE A 176 -15.78 -30.12 8.23
N ASN A 177 -16.50 -29.13 7.68
CA ASN A 177 -17.16 -28.07 8.44
C ASN A 177 -18.26 -28.63 9.37
N VAL A 178 -19.03 -29.63 8.93
CA VAL A 178 -20.02 -30.31 9.79
C VAL A 178 -19.34 -31.13 10.89
N ALA A 179 -18.30 -31.91 10.57
CA ALA A 179 -17.58 -32.73 11.54
C ALA A 179 -16.93 -31.87 12.65
N ILE A 180 -16.26 -30.78 12.27
CA ILE A 180 -15.66 -29.84 13.23
C ILE A 180 -16.73 -29.08 14.00
N GLY A 181 -17.82 -28.64 13.37
CA GLY A 181 -18.93 -27.99 14.05
C GLY A 181 -19.57 -28.86 15.13
N VAL A 182 -19.88 -30.13 14.79
CA VAL A 182 -20.41 -31.12 15.74
C VAL A 182 -19.40 -31.41 16.85
N SER A 183 -18.12 -31.58 16.52
CA SER A 183 -17.07 -31.82 17.52
C SER A 183 -16.88 -30.64 18.47
N ALA A 184 -16.91 -29.41 17.98
CA ALA A 184 -16.79 -28.19 18.79
C ALA A 184 -18.01 -27.99 19.71
N VAL A 185 -19.23 -28.17 19.18
CA VAL A 185 -20.47 -28.10 19.98
C VAL A 185 -20.50 -29.21 21.04
N ALA A 186 -20.13 -30.45 20.71
CA ALA A 186 -20.03 -31.53 21.69
C ALA A 186 -18.97 -31.24 22.76
N THR A 187 -17.81 -30.70 22.37
CA THR A 187 -16.75 -30.30 23.31
C THR A 187 -17.27 -29.22 24.27
N ALA A 188 -17.93 -28.17 23.76
CA ALA A 188 -18.46 -27.09 24.60
C ALA A 188 -19.63 -27.53 25.52
N VAL A 189 -20.49 -28.45 25.09
CA VAL A 189 -21.58 -28.99 25.93
C VAL A 189 -21.04 -29.90 27.05
N PHE A 190 -19.98 -30.66 26.78
CA PHE A 190 -19.38 -31.61 27.73
C PHE A 190 -18.03 -31.12 28.29
N GLN A 191 -17.77 -29.81 28.28
CA GLN A 191 -16.48 -29.24 28.69
C GLN A 191 -16.20 -29.38 30.20
N CYS A 192 -17.23 -29.64 31.02
CA CYS A 192 -17.10 -29.91 32.45
C CYS A 192 -17.91 -31.15 32.88
N THR A 193 -17.40 -31.85 33.90
CA THR A 193 -18.03 -33.00 34.54
C THR A 193 -18.18 -32.73 36.05
N PRO A 194 -19.42 -32.64 36.59
CA PRO A 194 -20.70 -32.54 35.87
C PRO A 194 -20.80 -31.23 35.06
N ILE A 195 -21.70 -31.16 34.08
CA ILE A 195 -21.85 -29.99 33.18
C ILE A 195 -22.10 -28.70 33.97
N SER A 196 -22.93 -28.77 35.01
CA SER A 196 -23.27 -27.63 35.87
C SER A 196 -22.07 -27.00 36.59
N TYR A 197 -20.98 -27.76 36.78
CA TYR A 197 -19.77 -27.26 37.41
C TYR A 197 -19.19 -26.04 36.67
N TYR A 198 -19.41 -25.89 35.35
CA TYR A 198 -18.99 -24.71 34.60
C TYR A 198 -19.48 -23.40 35.25
N TRP A 199 -20.73 -23.36 35.71
CA TRP A 199 -21.33 -22.19 36.36
C TRP A 199 -21.42 -22.29 37.89
N THR A 200 -21.38 -23.49 38.50
CA THR A 200 -21.44 -23.64 39.97
C THR A 200 -20.08 -23.69 40.67
N GLN A 201 -18.94 -23.89 39.97
CA GLN A 201 -17.59 -24.00 40.56
C GLN A 201 -17.12 -22.81 41.43
N TRP A 202 -17.81 -21.66 41.35
CA TRP A 202 -17.51 -20.45 42.12
C TRP A 202 -18.28 -20.36 43.45
N VAL A 203 -19.29 -21.23 43.65
CA VAL A 203 -20.28 -21.15 44.74
C VAL A 203 -20.46 -22.52 45.42
N GLU A 204 -20.47 -23.61 44.66
CA GLU A 204 -20.57 -24.97 45.19
C GLU A 204 -19.17 -25.60 45.34
N THR A 205 -18.82 -26.03 46.55
CA THR A 205 -17.58 -26.77 46.87
C THR A 205 -17.58 -28.23 46.37
N ARG A 206 -18.50 -28.59 45.48
CA ARG A 206 -18.64 -29.95 44.94
C ARG A 206 -17.45 -30.30 44.03
N PRO A 207 -16.88 -31.51 44.13
CA PRO A 207 -15.79 -31.91 43.25
C PRO A 207 -16.26 -32.04 41.80
N GLY A 208 -15.64 -31.26 40.91
CA GLY A 208 -15.85 -31.32 39.48
C GLY A 208 -14.57 -31.00 38.71
N LYS A 209 -14.58 -31.24 37.40
CA LYS A 209 -13.43 -30.99 36.52
C LYS A 209 -13.88 -30.46 35.17
N CYS A 210 -13.20 -29.43 34.67
CA CYS A 210 -13.32 -28.97 33.29
C CYS A 210 -12.08 -29.35 32.46
N ILE A 211 -12.22 -29.28 31.14
CA ILE A 211 -11.08 -29.18 30.20
C ILE A 211 -10.46 -27.77 30.27
N ASP A 212 -9.33 -27.55 29.59
CA ASP A 212 -8.80 -26.20 29.40
C ASP A 212 -9.69 -25.43 28.39
N ILE A 213 -10.55 -24.58 28.93
CA ILE A 213 -11.52 -23.76 28.19
C ILE A 213 -10.79 -22.74 27.29
N ASN A 214 -9.66 -22.18 27.74
CA ASN A 214 -8.88 -21.23 26.96
C ASN A 214 -8.24 -21.92 25.75
N LEU A 215 -7.63 -23.09 25.96
CA LEU A 215 -7.06 -23.91 24.88
C LEU A 215 -8.15 -24.37 23.89
N ALA A 216 -9.31 -24.81 24.38
CA ALA A 216 -10.45 -25.18 23.53
C ALA A 216 -10.93 -23.98 22.68
N GLY A 217 -11.08 -22.81 23.29
CA GLY A 217 -11.42 -21.56 22.61
C GLY A 217 -10.39 -21.12 21.57
N TRP A 218 -9.09 -21.29 21.86
CA TRP A 218 -8.01 -20.97 20.92
C TRP A 218 -7.92 -21.97 19.75
N VAL A 219 -8.09 -23.26 20.01
CA VAL A 219 -8.15 -24.30 18.96
C VAL A 219 -9.35 -24.04 18.06
N HIS A 220 -10.54 -23.78 18.61
CA HIS A 220 -11.69 -23.41 17.80
C HIS A 220 -11.45 -22.11 17.01
N GLY A 221 -10.95 -21.05 17.65
CA GLY A 221 -10.71 -19.75 17.02
C GLY A 221 -9.73 -19.81 15.84
N SER A 222 -8.62 -20.53 15.99
CA SER A 222 -7.62 -20.72 14.94
C SER A 222 -8.13 -21.58 13.78
N VAL A 223 -8.81 -22.70 14.07
CA VAL A 223 -9.48 -23.54 13.06
C VAL A 223 -10.57 -22.76 12.32
N ASN A 224 -11.35 -21.95 13.03
CA ASN A 224 -12.42 -21.12 12.48
C ASN A 224 -11.85 -20.12 11.45
N VAL A 225 -10.79 -19.38 11.77
CA VAL A 225 -10.08 -18.48 10.84
C VAL A 225 -9.48 -19.23 9.65
N ALA A 226 -8.89 -20.41 9.86
CA ALA A 226 -8.32 -21.22 8.79
C ALA A 226 -9.39 -21.69 7.78
N VAL A 227 -10.58 -22.07 8.26
CA VAL A 227 -11.73 -22.43 7.42
C VAL A 227 -12.24 -21.23 6.60
N ASP A 228 -12.23 -20.01 7.16
CA ASP A 228 -12.65 -18.81 6.42
C ASP A 228 -11.68 -18.45 5.29
N LEU A 229 -10.37 -18.53 5.56
CA LEU A 229 -9.33 -18.39 4.53
C LEU A 229 -9.47 -19.45 3.43
N TRP A 230 -9.79 -20.69 3.80
CA TRP A 230 -10.01 -21.80 2.86
C TRP A 230 -11.27 -21.60 1.99
N LEU A 231 -12.39 -21.23 2.61
CA LEU A 231 -13.64 -20.91 1.91
C LEU A 231 -13.49 -19.69 0.98
N LEU A 232 -12.64 -18.71 1.33
CA LEU A 232 -12.28 -17.59 0.44
C LEU A 232 -11.40 -18.04 -0.74
N ALA A 233 -10.45 -18.95 -0.51
CA ALA A 233 -9.49 -19.42 -1.50
C ALA A 233 -10.13 -20.30 -2.60
N ILE A 234 -11.08 -21.18 -2.26
CA ILE A 234 -11.75 -22.08 -3.21
C ILE A 234 -12.33 -21.33 -4.43
N PRO A 235 -13.22 -20.34 -4.28
CA PRO A 235 -13.80 -19.62 -5.42
C PRO A 235 -12.81 -18.65 -6.09
N LEU A 236 -11.82 -18.08 -5.36
CA LEU A 236 -10.72 -17.31 -5.98
C LEU A 236 -9.93 -18.13 -7.00
N SER A 237 -9.69 -19.41 -6.71
CA SER A 237 -8.93 -20.31 -7.60
C SER A 237 -9.58 -20.47 -8.99
N GLN A 238 -10.91 -20.37 -9.06
CA GLN A 238 -11.68 -20.54 -10.29
C GLN A 238 -11.71 -19.26 -11.14
N ILE A 239 -11.82 -18.09 -10.50
CA ILE A 239 -11.95 -16.80 -11.20
C ILE A 239 -10.69 -16.44 -11.99
N ARG A 240 -9.51 -16.93 -11.58
CA ARG A 240 -8.26 -16.81 -12.36
C ARG A 240 -8.33 -17.48 -13.74
N ARG A 241 -9.37 -18.28 -14.03
CA ARG A 241 -9.61 -18.97 -15.30
C ARG A 241 -10.78 -18.38 -16.12
N LEU A 242 -11.45 -17.31 -15.67
CA LEU A 242 -12.64 -16.76 -16.35
C LEU A 242 -12.42 -15.33 -16.88
N GLU A 243 -12.46 -15.17 -18.20
CA GLU A 243 -12.42 -13.87 -18.88
C GLU A 243 -13.79 -13.16 -18.81
N LEU A 244 -14.11 -12.61 -17.64
CA LEU A 244 -15.38 -11.92 -17.40
C LEU A 244 -15.29 -10.40 -17.61
N HIS A 245 -16.17 -9.89 -18.49
CA HIS A 245 -16.41 -8.47 -18.73
C HIS A 245 -16.64 -7.68 -17.42
N TRP A 246 -16.19 -6.42 -17.36
CA TRP A 246 -15.99 -5.68 -16.11
C TRP A 246 -17.25 -5.58 -15.23
N LYS A 247 -18.44 -5.37 -15.80
CA LYS A 247 -19.71 -5.35 -15.05
C LYS A 247 -20.00 -6.68 -14.33
N LYS A 248 -19.63 -7.83 -14.94
CA LYS A 248 -19.73 -9.15 -14.29
C LYS A 248 -18.65 -9.30 -13.20
N LYS A 249 -17.46 -8.75 -13.41
CA LYS A 249 -16.31 -8.74 -12.47
C LYS A 249 -16.58 -7.91 -11.20
N VAL A 250 -17.31 -6.78 -11.27
CA VAL A 250 -17.69 -5.98 -10.08
C VAL A 250 -18.52 -6.79 -9.10
N GLY A 251 -19.62 -7.41 -9.54
CA GLY A 251 -20.46 -8.23 -8.67
C GLY A 251 -19.82 -9.55 -8.21
N VAL A 252 -18.69 -9.93 -8.82
CA VAL A 252 -17.80 -10.99 -8.31
C VAL A 252 -16.91 -10.40 -7.21
N ALA A 253 -16.23 -9.28 -7.45
CA ALA A 253 -15.35 -8.62 -6.49
C ALA A 253 -16.05 -8.24 -5.17
N ILE A 254 -17.31 -7.78 -5.21
CA ILE A 254 -18.12 -7.50 -4.01
C ILE A 254 -18.25 -8.75 -3.13
N MET A 255 -18.43 -9.94 -3.73
CA MET A 255 -18.52 -11.20 -3.01
C MET A 255 -17.20 -11.59 -2.31
N PHE A 256 -16.05 -11.15 -2.84
CA PHE A 256 -14.74 -11.35 -2.20
C PHE A 256 -14.42 -10.30 -1.15
N LEU A 257 -14.87 -9.07 -1.33
CA LEU A 257 -14.72 -8.02 -0.32
C LEU A 257 -15.41 -8.42 0.97
N THR A 258 -16.66 -8.90 0.92
CA THR A 258 -17.34 -9.35 2.15
C THR A 258 -16.79 -10.67 2.70
N GLY A 259 -16.35 -11.61 1.85
CA GLY A 259 -15.66 -12.81 2.32
C GLY A 259 -14.36 -12.48 3.08
N THR A 260 -13.58 -11.53 2.56
CA THR A 260 -12.36 -11.01 3.22
C THR A 260 -12.71 -10.27 4.52
N PHE A 261 -13.79 -9.49 4.52
CA PHE A 261 -14.27 -8.77 5.71
C PHE A 261 -14.73 -9.72 6.82
N ALA A 262 -15.43 -10.81 6.48
CA ALA A 262 -15.77 -11.87 7.44
C ALA A 262 -14.50 -12.47 8.07
N THR A 263 -13.48 -12.83 7.25
CA THR A 263 -12.20 -13.34 7.78
C THR A 263 -11.50 -12.35 8.71
N ILE A 264 -11.52 -11.04 8.41
CA ILE A 264 -10.96 -10.00 9.30
C ILE A 264 -11.69 -9.99 10.64
N VAL A 265 -13.01 -10.10 10.65
CA VAL A 265 -13.81 -10.17 11.89
C VAL A 265 -13.49 -11.45 12.68
N SER A 266 -13.37 -12.61 12.03
CA SER A 266 -12.93 -13.86 12.68
C SER A 266 -11.55 -13.73 13.34
N VAL A 267 -10.61 -13.00 12.72
CA VAL A 267 -9.29 -12.70 13.29
C VAL A 267 -9.39 -11.79 14.52
N LEU A 268 -10.21 -10.73 14.45
CA LEU A 268 -10.43 -9.82 15.59
C LEU A 268 -11.11 -10.54 16.76
N ARG A 269 -12.04 -11.48 16.48
CA ARG A 269 -12.67 -12.35 17.47
C ARG A 269 -11.69 -13.35 18.10
N PHE A 270 -10.72 -13.85 17.33
CA PHE A 270 -9.63 -14.69 17.87
C PHE A 270 -8.66 -13.89 18.74
N GLN A 271 -8.34 -12.64 18.35
CA GLN A 271 -7.52 -11.74 19.17
C GLN A 271 -8.19 -11.37 20.50
N SER A 272 -9.50 -11.15 20.54
CA SER A 272 -10.20 -10.87 21.80
C SER A 272 -10.25 -12.09 22.74
N LEU A 273 -10.27 -13.32 22.23
CA LEU A 273 -10.10 -14.53 23.06
C LEU A 273 -8.70 -14.63 23.70
N ILE A 274 -7.64 -14.28 22.97
CA ILE A 274 -6.27 -14.28 23.51
C ILE A 274 -6.13 -13.23 24.62
N HIS A 275 -6.78 -12.08 24.46
CA HIS A 275 -6.84 -11.05 25.51
C HIS A 275 -7.65 -11.51 26.74
N PHE A 276 -8.86 -12.05 26.53
CA PHE A 276 -9.75 -12.50 27.59
C PHE A 276 -9.13 -13.62 28.45
N ALA A 277 -8.39 -14.54 27.86
CA ALA A 277 -7.70 -15.62 28.57
C ALA A 277 -6.68 -15.15 29.63
N ASN A 278 -6.34 -13.85 29.66
CA ASN A 278 -5.43 -13.21 30.62
C ASN A 278 -6.14 -12.15 31.49
N SER A 279 -7.48 -12.13 31.52
CA SER A 279 -8.27 -11.14 32.27
C SER A 279 -8.36 -11.40 33.77
N LEU A 280 -8.39 -10.32 34.57
CA LEU A 280 -8.69 -10.30 36.01
C LEU A 280 -10.09 -9.72 36.31
N ASN A 281 -10.92 -9.51 35.28
CA ASN A 281 -12.24 -8.88 35.34
C ASN A 281 -13.14 -9.42 34.21
N PRO A 282 -13.59 -10.69 34.31
CA PRO A 282 -14.13 -11.42 33.18
C PRO A 282 -15.41 -10.79 32.61
N THR A 283 -16.30 -10.26 33.44
CA THR A 283 -17.56 -9.62 33.00
C THR A 283 -17.33 -8.37 32.15
N TRP A 284 -16.24 -7.64 32.41
CA TRP A 284 -15.83 -6.47 31.64
C TRP A 284 -15.10 -6.87 30.35
N ASP A 285 -14.03 -7.67 30.42
CA ASP A 285 -13.19 -7.94 29.24
C ASP A 285 -13.87 -8.89 28.23
N GLN A 286 -14.78 -9.77 28.70
CA GLN A 286 -15.61 -10.62 27.83
C GLN A 286 -16.51 -9.81 26.89
N TRP A 287 -16.77 -8.53 27.19
CA TRP A 287 -17.48 -7.62 26.29
C TRP A 287 -16.85 -7.59 24.89
N ASN A 288 -15.52 -7.63 24.79
CA ASN A 288 -14.82 -7.65 23.49
C ASN A 288 -15.00 -8.97 22.73
N VAL A 289 -15.09 -10.10 23.43
CA VAL A 289 -15.34 -11.42 22.82
C VAL A 289 -16.80 -11.51 22.35
N ALA A 290 -17.75 -11.08 23.18
CA ALA A 290 -19.16 -11.03 22.84
C ALA A 290 -19.45 -10.09 21.67
N TRP A 291 -18.86 -8.88 21.67
CA TRP A 291 -18.94 -7.88 20.60
C TRP A 291 -18.52 -8.47 19.25
N TRP A 292 -17.29 -8.98 19.16
CA TRP A 292 -16.80 -9.55 17.89
C TRP A 292 -17.52 -10.83 17.49
N SER A 293 -17.91 -11.71 18.43
CA SER A 293 -18.68 -12.94 18.12
C SER A 293 -20.09 -12.64 17.58
N THR A 294 -20.71 -11.55 18.05
CA THR A 294 -22.03 -11.10 17.56
C THR A 294 -21.92 -10.47 16.17
N ILE A 295 -20.85 -9.71 15.93
CA ILE A 295 -20.55 -9.14 14.62
C ILE A 295 -20.19 -10.25 13.60
N GLU A 296 -19.42 -11.26 14.01
CA GLU A 296 -19.01 -12.42 13.19
C GLU A 296 -20.20 -13.24 12.71
N THR A 297 -21.08 -13.65 13.62
CA THR A 297 -22.27 -14.46 13.29
C THR A 297 -23.23 -13.72 12.36
N ASN A 298 -23.52 -12.45 12.63
CA ASN A 298 -24.40 -11.62 11.79
C ASN A 298 -23.81 -11.39 10.38
N ILE A 299 -22.53 -10.99 10.28
CA ILE A 299 -21.85 -10.81 8.98
C ILE A 299 -21.76 -12.15 8.24
N GLY A 300 -21.52 -13.26 8.93
CA GLY A 300 -21.52 -14.60 8.36
C GLY A 300 -22.84 -14.93 7.66
N ILE A 301 -23.97 -14.76 8.36
CA ILE A 301 -25.31 -14.98 7.79
C ILE A 301 -25.56 -14.04 6.61
N ILE A 302 -25.29 -12.73 6.75
CA ILE A 302 -25.41 -11.73 5.67
C ILE A 302 -24.56 -12.12 4.45
N CYS A 303 -23.33 -12.61 4.65
CA CYS A 303 -22.43 -13.02 3.58
C CYS A 303 -23.01 -14.16 2.75
N THR A 304 -23.76 -15.08 3.35
CA THR A 304 -24.48 -16.14 2.61
C THR A 304 -25.58 -15.56 1.70
N CYS A 305 -26.14 -14.39 2.02
CA CYS A 305 -27.27 -13.77 1.32
C CYS A 305 -26.87 -12.86 0.15
N LEU A 306 -25.64 -12.32 0.14
CA LEU A 306 -25.09 -11.46 -0.92
C LEU A 306 -25.34 -11.94 -2.36
N PRO A 307 -25.26 -13.25 -2.69
CA PRO A 307 -25.50 -13.73 -4.05
C PRO A 307 -26.93 -13.46 -4.52
N THR A 308 -27.90 -13.52 -3.59
CA THR A 308 -29.31 -13.21 -3.88
C THR A 308 -29.55 -11.70 -3.85
N LEU A 309 -28.93 -10.97 -2.91
CA LEU A 309 -28.94 -9.50 -2.90
C LEU A 309 -28.41 -8.90 -4.21
N ARG A 310 -27.36 -9.48 -4.80
CA ARG A 310 -26.86 -9.10 -6.13
C ARG A 310 -27.94 -9.22 -7.21
N LEU A 311 -28.70 -10.32 -7.22
CA LEU A 311 -29.78 -10.53 -8.20
C LEU A 311 -30.95 -9.55 -7.99
N ILE A 312 -31.26 -9.22 -6.72
CA ILE A 312 -32.22 -8.17 -6.35
C ILE A 312 -31.75 -6.81 -6.90
N LEU A 313 -30.50 -6.40 -6.62
CA LEU A 313 -29.95 -5.12 -7.06
C LEU A 313 -29.89 -4.97 -8.58
N VAL A 314 -29.51 -6.02 -9.33
CA VAL A 314 -29.54 -6.01 -10.80
C VAL A 314 -30.96 -5.84 -11.35
N ARG A 315 -31.99 -6.35 -10.65
CA ARG A 315 -33.39 -6.23 -11.06
C ARG A 315 -34.02 -4.87 -10.67
N LEU A 316 -33.63 -4.30 -9.52
CA LEU A 316 -34.11 -2.99 -9.07
C LEU A 316 -33.46 -1.82 -9.81
N PHE A 317 -32.17 -1.92 -10.15
CA PHE A 317 -31.40 -0.85 -10.79
C PHE A 317 -30.83 -1.28 -12.16
N PRO A 318 -31.69 -1.68 -13.13
CA PRO A 318 -31.23 -2.22 -14.42
C PRO A 318 -30.42 -1.19 -15.23
N ARG A 319 -30.72 0.12 -15.12
CA ARG A 319 -29.93 1.18 -15.79
C ARG A 319 -28.50 1.32 -15.24
N VAL A 320 -28.24 0.91 -14.00
CA VAL A 320 -26.91 0.95 -13.38
C VAL A 320 -26.13 -0.34 -13.66
N PHE A 321 -26.79 -1.50 -13.57
CA PHE A 321 -26.12 -2.81 -13.61
C PHE A 321 -26.23 -3.57 -14.94
N SER A 322 -27.13 -3.20 -15.87
CA SER A 322 -27.18 -3.82 -17.20
C SER A 322 -26.02 -3.38 -18.09
N GLY A 323 -25.65 -4.22 -19.05
CA GLY A 323 -24.84 -3.82 -20.22
C GLY A 323 -25.75 -3.29 -21.32
N SER A 324 -25.29 -2.26 -22.04
CA SER A 324 -25.96 -1.78 -23.25
C SER A 324 -25.50 -2.63 -24.43
N ASP A 325 -26.18 -3.77 -24.64
CA ASP A 325 -25.95 -4.67 -25.79
C ASP A 325 -27.28 -4.95 -26.51
N HIS A 326 -27.85 -3.93 -27.16
CA HIS A 326 -28.82 -4.13 -28.23
C HIS A 326 -28.09 -4.20 -29.58
N GLY A 327 -27.32 -5.26 -29.76
CA GLY A 327 -26.72 -5.59 -31.05
C GLY A 327 -27.76 -6.19 -32.00
N SER A 328 -27.96 -5.58 -33.16
CA SER A 328 -28.94 -6.04 -34.14
C SER A 328 -28.61 -7.43 -34.70
N TYR A 329 -29.56 -8.35 -34.60
CA TYR A 329 -29.69 -9.48 -35.53
C TYR A 329 -31.12 -9.52 -36.04
N GLY A 330 -31.32 -9.04 -37.26
CA GLY A 330 -32.64 -8.99 -37.88
C GLY A 330 -33.04 -10.33 -38.48
N ARG A 331 -34.34 -10.64 -38.44
CA ARG A 331 -34.97 -11.54 -39.41
C ARG A 331 -36.42 -11.14 -39.63
N ASN A 332 -36.72 -10.73 -40.86
CA ASN A 332 -38.10 -10.65 -41.34
C ASN A 332 -38.65 -12.09 -41.44
N ALA A 333 -39.78 -12.33 -40.79
CA ALA A 333 -40.64 -13.48 -41.06
C ALA A 333 -42.09 -13.05 -40.73
N SER A 334 -42.99 -13.22 -41.68
CA SER A 334 -44.40 -12.83 -41.57
C SER A 334 -45.16 -13.70 -40.56
N VAL A 335 -45.97 -13.07 -39.70
CA VAL A 335 -47.02 -13.75 -38.96
C VAL A 335 -48.36 -13.43 -39.63
N THR A 336 -48.88 -14.40 -40.39
CA THR A 336 -50.24 -14.36 -40.92
C THR A 336 -51.22 -14.73 -39.79
N THR A 337 -52.34 -14.02 -39.69
CA THR A 337 -53.40 -14.29 -38.70
C THR A 337 -54.08 -15.63 -38.91
N GLY A 338 -54.29 -16.40 -37.82
CA GLY A 338 -55.03 -17.66 -37.82
C GLY A 338 -55.72 -17.92 -36.48
N CYS A 339 -57.00 -18.32 -36.52
CA CYS A 339 -57.86 -18.61 -35.36
C CYS A 339 -57.60 -20.00 -34.77
N GLY A 340 -57.97 -20.28 -33.51
CA GLY A 340 -58.01 -21.68 -33.01
C GLY A 340 -57.90 -21.92 -31.50
N THR A 341 -59.04 -21.87 -30.82
CA THR A 341 -59.39 -22.28 -29.44
C THR A 341 -58.61 -23.46 -28.78
N VAL A 342 -57.93 -23.15 -27.65
CA VAL A 342 -57.77 -23.91 -26.37
C VAL A 342 -57.29 -25.40 -26.34
N ALA A 343 -56.34 -25.65 -25.42
CA ALA A 343 -55.81 -26.94 -24.91
C ALA A 343 -54.98 -27.81 -25.88
N THR A 344 -53.74 -28.20 -25.54
CA THR A 344 -53.48 -29.26 -24.55
C THR A 344 -52.01 -29.28 -24.05
N ARG A 345 -51.82 -29.71 -22.79
CA ARG A 345 -50.60 -30.17 -22.07
C ARG A 345 -49.20 -29.89 -22.68
N SER A 346 -48.37 -29.21 -21.88
CA SER A 346 -46.90 -29.26 -22.02
C SER A 346 -46.35 -30.67 -21.77
N ILE A 347 -45.57 -31.22 -22.71
CA ILE A 347 -44.80 -32.46 -22.52
C ILE A 347 -43.35 -32.23 -22.94
N ILE A 348 -42.47 -31.96 -21.97
CA ILE A 348 -41.04 -32.27 -22.04
C ILE A 348 -40.65 -32.82 -20.66
N VAL A 349 -40.44 -34.13 -20.56
CA VAL A 349 -40.04 -34.80 -19.31
C VAL A 349 -38.75 -35.59 -19.52
N HIS A 350 -37.87 -35.48 -18.53
CA HIS A 350 -36.54 -36.06 -18.40
C HIS A 350 -36.31 -37.51 -18.88
N GLN A 351 -35.14 -37.72 -19.47
CA GLN A 351 -34.13 -38.68 -18.97
C GLN A 351 -32.76 -38.00 -19.08
N GLN A 352 -31.87 -37.90 -18.08
CA GLN A 352 -31.54 -38.71 -16.90
C GLN A 352 -30.75 -39.98 -17.23
N VAL A 353 -29.45 -39.96 -16.91
CA VAL A 353 -28.58 -41.14 -16.83
C VAL A 353 -28.04 -41.22 -15.40
N ARG A 354 -28.30 -42.36 -14.74
CA ARG A 354 -27.69 -42.77 -13.47
C ARG A 354 -26.94 -44.06 -13.75
N VAL A 355 -25.66 -44.12 -13.40
CA VAL A 355 -24.86 -45.35 -13.55
C VAL A 355 -25.12 -46.29 -12.37
N SER A 356 -25.27 -47.57 -12.66
CA SER A 356 -25.18 -48.69 -11.72
C SER A 356 -24.49 -49.86 -12.43
N THR A 357 -23.84 -50.76 -11.69
CA THR A 357 -22.90 -51.75 -12.23
C THR A 357 -23.40 -53.20 -12.08
N SER A 358 -23.48 -53.96 -13.17
CA SER A 358 -23.45 -55.44 -13.16
C SER A 358 -23.32 -56.07 -14.57
N THR A 359 -22.13 -56.63 -14.86
CA THR A 359 -21.86 -57.92 -15.55
C THR A 359 -22.52 -58.38 -16.88
N VAL A 360 -21.65 -58.87 -17.79
CA VAL A 360 -21.67 -60.17 -18.55
C VAL A 360 -21.93 -60.22 -20.09
N GLU A 361 -21.05 -61.01 -20.77
CA GLU A 361 -21.02 -61.67 -22.13
C GLU A 361 -21.34 -60.88 -23.44
N ILE A 362 -20.41 -60.72 -24.40
CA ILE A 362 -19.90 -61.71 -25.42
C ILE A 362 -21.05 -62.23 -26.33
N PRO A 363 -21.06 -61.92 -27.66
CA PRO A 363 -20.17 -62.61 -28.61
C PRO A 363 -19.59 -61.77 -29.78
N MET A 364 -18.90 -62.46 -30.68
CA MET A 364 -18.01 -61.96 -31.74
C MET A 364 -18.34 -62.64 -33.09
N THR A 365 -18.19 -61.92 -34.21
CA THR A 365 -18.11 -62.49 -35.58
C THR A 365 -17.13 -61.67 -36.43
N ASP A 366 -16.22 -62.34 -37.12
CA ASP A 366 -15.25 -61.75 -38.04
C ASP A 366 -15.85 -61.43 -39.42
N ASP A 367 -15.10 -60.68 -40.26
CA ASP A 367 -14.80 -61.21 -41.60
C ASP A 367 -13.45 -60.70 -42.18
N LEU A 368 -12.92 -61.44 -43.15
CA LEU A 368 -11.54 -61.47 -43.69
C LEU A 368 -11.06 -60.20 -44.47
N ALA A 369 -9.76 -59.96 -44.79
CA ALA A 369 -8.43 -60.41 -44.30
C ALA A 369 -7.26 -59.71 -45.07
N LYS A 370 -5.99 -60.08 -44.77
CA LYS A 370 -4.69 -59.79 -45.46
C LYS A 370 -4.06 -58.41 -45.13
N HIS A 371 -2.93 -58.31 -44.43
CA HIS A 371 -1.60 -58.89 -44.80
C HIS A 371 -0.76 -59.40 -43.60
N VAL A 372 0.39 -60.03 -43.89
CA VAL A 372 1.30 -60.79 -42.99
C VAL A 372 2.76 -60.38 -43.33
N SER A 373 3.78 -60.40 -42.46
CA SER A 373 3.95 -60.91 -41.07
C SER A 373 4.37 -59.77 -40.10
N GLY A 374 4.91 -59.96 -38.88
CA GLY A 374 5.38 -61.13 -38.11
C GLY A 374 5.58 -60.76 -36.62
N LYS A 375 5.80 -61.73 -35.71
CA LYS A 375 5.44 -61.58 -34.26
C LYS A 375 6.44 -62.18 -33.24
N SER A 376 6.40 -61.63 -32.00
CA SER A 376 7.07 -62.09 -30.74
C SER A 376 8.60 -62.05 -30.71
N TRP A 377 9.27 -61.83 -29.57
CA TRP A 377 9.07 -62.34 -28.19
C TRP A 377 9.34 -61.26 -27.11
N GLU A 378 9.55 -61.58 -25.82
CA GLU A 378 8.56 -61.96 -24.78
C GLU A 378 9.14 -61.56 -23.39
N VAL A 379 8.57 -61.99 -22.26
CA VAL A 379 8.83 -61.46 -20.90
C VAL A 379 9.21 -62.56 -19.88
N THR A 380 9.81 -62.17 -18.75
CA THR A 380 9.93 -62.89 -17.45
C THR A 380 11.26 -63.65 -17.17
N THR A 381 11.39 -64.30 -15.99
CA THR A 381 12.64 -64.35 -15.18
C THR A 381 12.92 -65.67 -14.42
N GLN A 382 14.19 -65.85 -14.01
CA GLN A 382 14.77 -66.61 -12.84
C GLN A 382 15.72 -67.82 -13.11
N GLY A 383 16.77 -67.98 -12.27
CA GLY A 383 17.23 -69.34 -11.84
C GLY A 383 18.73 -69.71 -11.69
N SER A 384 19.38 -69.43 -10.54
CA SER A 384 20.46 -70.27 -9.89
C SER A 384 21.89 -70.36 -10.54
N GLN A 385 23.04 -70.69 -9.89
CA GLN A 385 23.48 -70.74 -8.46
C GLN A 385 25.04 -70.84 -8.28
N THR A 386 25.53 -70.72 -7.01
CA THR A 386 26.88 -71.05 -6.43
C THR A 386 28.09 -70.11 -6.67
N ARG A 387 29.12 -69.98 -5.79
CA ARG A 387 29.27 -70.12 -4.30
C ARG A 387 30.67 -69.64 -3.81
N SER A 388 30.77 -68.84 -2.74
CA SER A 388 31.80 -68.87 -1.64
C SER A 388 32.10 -67.51 -0.92
N SER A 389 32.59 -67.62 0.33
CA SER A 389 33.24 -66.68 1.31
C SER A 389 33.78 -65.28 0.89
N HIS A 390 33.90 -64.25 1.76
CA HIS A 390 33.54 -64.04 3.19
C HIS A 390 33.71 -62.56 3.63
N THR A 391 32.72 -61.93 4.31
CA THR A 391 32.85 -60.88 5.37
C THR A 391 33.62 -59.54 5.04
N ARG A 392 33.65 -58.44 5.82
CA ARG A 392 33.09 -58.04 7.14
C ARG A 392 32.98 -56.49 7.30
N THR A 393 32.05 -56.01 8.15
CA THR A 393 32.09 -54.76 8.99
C THR A 393 32.56 -53.39 8.46
N SER A 394 31.61 -52.43 8.44
CA SER A 394 31.59 -51.13 9.16
C SER A 394 32.89 -50.41 9.63
N ARG A 395 32.99 -49.12 9.28
CA ARG A 395 33.45 -47.94 10.07
C ARG A 395 32.84 -46.68 9.42
N THR A 396 32.43 -45.57 10.03
CA THR A 396 32.76 -44.84 11.28
C THR A 396 34.19 -44.33 11.38
N HIS A 397 34.44 -43.08 10.94
CA HIS A 397 34.72 -41.98 11.87
C HIS A 397 34.63 -40.60 11.17
N SER A 398 34.32 -39.56 11.96
CA SER A 398 34.50 -38.13 11.65
C SER A 398 35.90 -37.65 12.12
N VAL A 399 36.13 -36.33 12.27
CA VAL A 399 37.37 -35.61 12.72
C VAL A 399 38.28 -35.18 11.54
N THR A 400 38.71 -33.91 11.34
CA THR A 400 38.40 -32.59 11.98
C THR A 400 38.85 -31.39 11.09
N ASP A 401 38.34 -30.18 11.40
CA ASP A 401 39.04 -28.87 11.50
C ASP A 401 39.47 -27.95 10.32
N TRP A 402 39.15 -26.66 10.56
CA TRP A 402 39.75 -25.34 10.23
C TRP A 402 40.58 -25.04 8.96
N GLY A 403 40.39 -23.81 8.42
CA GLY A 403 41.52 -22.88 8.26
C GLY A 403 41.65 -22.02 6.96
N MET A 404 41.24 -20.75 7.04
CA MET A 404 41.74 -19.51 6.37
C MET A 404 42.52 -19.51 5.02
N GLU A 405 41.99 -18.69 4.09
CA GLU A 405 42.61 -17.56 3.29
C GLU A 405 44.14 -17.32 3.24
N PRO A 406 44.66 -16.49 2.29
CA PRO A 406 44.29 -16.26 0.86
C PRO A 406 45.55 -16.22 -0.07
N ASP A 407 45.45 -15.83 -1.36
CA ASP A 407 46.12 -14.63 -1.96
C ASP A 407 46.12 -14.55 -3.53
N LEU A 408 46.60 -13.40 -4.03
CA LEU A 408 47.30 -13.11 -5.32
C LEU A 408 46.57 -12.63 -6.61
N ILE A 409 47.32 -11.78 -7.33
CA ILE A 409 47.00 -10.90 -8.47
C ILE A 409 47.99 -11.23 -9.62
N PRO A 410 47.71 -10.84 -10.88
CA PRO A 410 48.80 -10.36 -11.75
C PRO A 410 48.52 -9.01 -12.43
N ASP A 411 49.60 -8.31 -12.75
CA ASP A 411 49.63 -6.87 -13.04
C ASP A 411 49.70 -6.49 -14.54
N ALA A 412 49.69 -5.19 -14.84
CA ALA A 412 49.66 -4.64 -16.19
C ALA A 412 50.99 -4.65 -16.95
N HIS A 413 50.95 -4.39 -18.28
CA HIS A 413 52.14 -4.04 -19.07
C HIS A 413 51.88 -2.88 -20.04
N ILE A 414 52.90 -2.01 -20.17
CA ILE A 414 52.88 -0.79 -20.99
C ILE A 414 53.54 -1.04 -22.34
N TYR A 415 53.00 -0.44 -23.41
CA TYR A 415 53.81 -0.03 -24.56
C TYR A 415 53.28 1.27 -25.18
N GLY A 416 54.11 2.31 -25.18
CA GLY A 416 53.92 3.50 -26.01
C GLY A 416 54.84 3.46 -27.23
N ARG A 417 54.41 4.07 -28.34
CA ARG A 417 55.30 4.43 -29.45
C ARG A 417 54.70 5.60 -30.22
N ALA A 418 55.49 6.64 -30.47
CA ALA A 418 55.16 7.78 -31.32
C ALA A 418 56.17 7.89 -32.46
N ILE A 419 55.71 8.33 -33.63
CA ILE A 419 56.42 8.79 -34.84
C ILE A 419 55.32 9.10 -35.90
N ASP A 420 55.48 9.94 -36.92
CA ASP A 420 55.86 11.38 -37.03
C ASP A 420 55.60 11.78 -38.52
N ARG A 421 55.27 13.06 -38.80
CA ARG A 421 55.20 13.74 -40.14
C ARG A 421 54.20 13.29 -41.24
N GLY A 422 53.70 14.31 -41.97
CA GLY A 422 53.26 14.23 -43.37
C GLY A 422 51.76 14.44 -43.67
N GLY A 423 51.29 15.37 -44.53
CA GLY A 423 52.01 16.52 -45.13
C GLY A 423 51.61 17.03 -46.54
N SER A 424 50.33 17.29 -46.87
CA SER A 424 49.89 18.04 -48.09
C SER A 424 48.39 18.40 -47.98
N VAL A 425 47.83 19.61 -48.21
CA VAL A 425 47.96 20.70 -49.22
C VAL A 425 46.93 20.60 -50.38
N GLY A 426 46.19 21.70 -50.62
CA GLY A 426 45.01 21.82 -51.51
C GLY A 426 43.91 22.68 -50.84
N GLN A 427 43.73 24.01 -51.00
CA GLN A 427 43.67 24.91 -52.18
C GLN A 427 42.43 24.62 -53.09
N ILE A 428 41.59 25.59 -53.54
CA ILE A 428 41.61 27.08 -53.53
C ILE A 428 40.16 27.68 -53.46
N ALA A 429 40.05 28.96 -53.06
CA ALA A 429 39.05 30.00 -53.45
C ALA A 429 37.68 30.09 -52.74
N GLY A 430 37.12 31.30 -52.49
CA GLY A 430 37.73 32.65 -52.59
C GLY A 430 36.76 33.85 -52.54
N LEU A 431 37.27 35.01 -52.08
CA LEU A 431 36.72 36.39 -52.14
C LEU A 431 35.43 36.70 -51.34
N GLY A 432 35.25 37.89 -50.75
CA GLY A 432 36.09 39.11 -50.69
C GLY A 432 35.69 40.04 -49.53
N ALA A 433 36.42 41.15 -49.32
CA ALA A 433 36.32 42.00 -48.11
C ALA A 433 36.44 43.52 -48.40
N ARG A 434 36.27 44.31 -47.30
CA ARG A 434 36.66 45.72 -46.99
C ARG A 434 35.53 46.77 -46.97
N PRO A 435 35.73 47.98 -46.38
CA PRO A 435 36.90 48.59 -45.66
C PRO A 435 36.67 48.68 -44.12
N GLU A 436 37.45 49.26 -43.19
CA GLU A 436 38.80 49.89 -42.97
C GLU A 436 38.67 51.12 -42.02
N ASP A 437 39.68 51.29 -41.15
CA ASP A 437 40.19 52.49 -40.43
C ASP A 437 39.39 53.33 -39.39
N ALA A 438 39.72 53.08 -38.11
CA ALA A 438 40.25 53.97 -37.04
C ALA A 438 39.83 55.46 -36.86
N SER A 439 39.59 55.90 -35.59
CA SER A 439 40.42 56.91 -34.85
C SER A 439 39.86 57.38 -33.46
N ALA A 440 40.78 57.82 -32.57
CA ALA A 440 40.67 58.86 -31.50
C ALA A 440 39.78 58.78 -30.21
N ARG A 441 40.45 58.51 -29.07
CA ARG A 441 40.61 59.33 -27.81
C ARG A 441 39.44 59.73 -26.83
N ALA A 442 39.67 59.37 -25.55
CA ALA A 442 39.55 60.19 -24.30
C ALA A 442 38.18 60.20 -23.50
N PRO A 443 38.04 60.88 -22.32
CA PRO A 443 38.02 60.15 -21.02
C PRO A 443 36.84 60.59 -20.04
N PRO A 444 36.92 60.78 -18.68
CA PRO A 444 35.83 60.27 -17.79
C PRO A 444 35.15 61.22 -16.74
N ARG A 445 33.97 60.82 -16.22
CA ARG A 445 33.21 61.39 -15.04
C ARG A 445 32.62 62.81 -15.23
N PRO A 446 31.73 63.38 -14.35
CA PRO A 446 31.25 62.96 -13.02
C PRO A 446 29.68 62.79 -12.86
N PRO A 447 28.88 63.47 -11.99
CA PRO A 447 27.84 62.79 -11.18
C PRO A 447 26.37 63.29 -11.36
N PRO A 448 25.37 62.65 -10.73
CA PRO A 448 24.01 63.21 -10.57
C PRO A 448 23.91 64.20 -9.37
N PRO A 449 22.95 65.15 -9.38
CA PRO A 449 22.86 66.25 -8.41
C PRO A 449 21.84 66.05 -7.26
N SER A 450 21.89 66.95 -6.29
CA SER A 450 20.84 67.26 -5.29
C SER A 450 20.07 68.53 -5.65
N LEU A 451 18.81 68.66 -5.21
CA LEU A 451 17.94 69.85 -4.94
C LEU A 451 16.49 69.26 -4.78
N THR A 452 15.72 69.45 -3.69
CA THR A 452 14.88 70.61 -3.27
C THR A 452 13.90 71.12 -4.35
N ALA A 453 12.68 71.56 -4.07
CA ALA A 453 11.78 71.50 -2.89
C ALA A 453 10.38 72.04 -3.35
N ASP A 454 9.43 72.26 -2.41
CA ASP A 454 8.29 73.21 -2.52
C ASP A 454 7.13 72.84 -3.51
N THR A 455 5.85 73.20 -3.32
CA THR A 455 5.09 73.90 -2.23
C THR A 455 3.55 73.75 -2.43
N VAL A 456 2.75 73.88 -1.34
CA VAL A 456 1.32 74.33 -1.31
C VAL A 456 0.31 73.32 -1.97
N ASP A 457 -1.02 73.29 -1.74
CA ASP A 457 -2.03 74.14 -1.05
C ASP A 457 -2.55 73.63 0.34
N ASP A 458 -3.66 74.22 0.84
CA ASP A 458 -4.28 74.09 2.20
C ASP A 458 -5.49 73.09 2.23
N ASP A 459 -6.52 73.03 3.12
CA ASP A 459 -7.21 73.92 4.11
C ASP A 459 -7.97 73.08 5.21
N ASP A 460 -8.76 73.68 6.14
CA ASP A 460 -9.32 73.06 7.38
C ASP A 460 -10.89 72.88 7.42
N ASP A 461 -11.60 73.57 8.33
CA ASP A 461 -13.04 73.52 8.72
C ASP A 461 -13.62 72.15 9.24
N LEU A 462 -14.18 72.02 10.46
CA LEU A 462 -14.29 72.94 11.61
C LEU A 462 -14.54 72.19 12.97
N TYR A 463 -14.44 72.95 14.08
CA TYR A 463 -14.41 72.63 15.54
C TYR A 463 -15.78 72.30 16.24
N PRO A 464 -15.87 71.80 17.52
CA PRO A 464 -15.41 72.48 18.78
C PRO A 464 -14.94 71.63 20.00
N ARG A 465 -14.69 72.31 21.16
CA ARG A 465 -13.89 71.90 22.34
C ARG A 465 -14.69 71.59 23.64
N LEU A 466 -14.06 70.96 24.65
CA LEU A 466 -14.33 71.20 26.10
C LEU A 466 -13.14 70.79 27.04
N ARG A 467 -13.29 70.84 28.39
CA ARG A 467 -12.21 71.14 29.39
C ARG A 467 -11.80 70.04 30.41
N ILE A 468 -10.57 70.21 30.94
CA ILE A 468 -9.88 69.69 32.16
C ILE A 468 -10.70 69.81 33.49
N PRO A 469 -10.42 69.09 34.63
CA PRO A 469 -9.10 69.04 35.33
C PRO A 469 -8.69 67.75 36.14
N HIS A 470 -7.55 67.88 36.86
CA HIS A 470 -6.81 67.02 37.84
C HIS A 470 -7.60 66.64 39.15
N PRO A 471 -7.08 65.84 40.15
CA PRO A 471 -5.69 65.74 40.68
C PRO A 471 -5.20 64.32 41.13
N ALA A 472 -4.22 64.23 42.07
CA ALA A 472 -3.50 63.01 42.48
C ALA A 472 -3.20 62.89 44.00
N SER A 473 -2.84 61.70 44.50
CA SER A 473 -2.17 61.41 45.80
C SER A 473 -1.55 59.98 45.78
N ARG A 474 -0.37 59.60 46.33
CA ARG A 474 0.36 59.84 47.61
C ARG A 474 -0.02 58.80 48.70
N ALA A 475 0.86 58.07 49.41
CA ALA A 475 2.30 57.75 49.33
C ALA A 475 2.69 56.65 50.38
N LEU A 476 4.02 56.45 50.60
CA LEU A 476 4.75 55.77 51.73
C LEU A 476 5.32 54.35 51.50
N ARG A 477 6.47 53.94 52.10
CA ARG A 477 7.80 54.61 52.35
C ARG A 477 8.78 53.63 53.08
N PHE A 478 10.04 53.53 52.61
CA PHE A 478 11.24 52.94 53.29
C PHE A 478 11.17 51.42 53.64
N ALA A 479 12.20 50.54 53.56
CA ALA A 479 13.67 50.54 53.37
C ALA A 479 14.50 50.18 54.62
N THR A 480 15.28 49.08 54.54
CA THR A 480 16.34 48.64 55.48
C THR A 480 17.32 47.63 54.83
N SER A 481 18.45 47.33 55.48
CA SER A 481 19.65 46.57 55.00
C SER A 481 20.36 45.89 56.22
N PRO A 482 21.55 45.21 56.17
CA PRO A 482 22.32 44.56 55.08
C PRO A 482 22.24 43.00 55.18
N GLU A 483 23.19 42.06 55.34
CA GLU A 483 24.67 41.88 55.52
C GLU A 483 25.08 40.46 54.95
N PRO A 484 26.38 40.08 54.75
CA PRO A 484 26.77 38.94 53.89
C PRO A 484 27.68 37.84 54.50
N VAL A 485 28.00 36.81 53.69
CA VAL A 485 29.14 35.88 53.91
C VAL A 485 29.94 35.64 52.59
N ARG A 486 31.25 35.41 52.71
CA ARG A 486 32.28 35.17 51.67
C ARG A 486 32.33 33.70 51.18
N ALA A 487 32.99 33.30 50.07
CA ALA A 487 33.48 33.96 48.84
C ALA A 487 34.05 32.92 47.83
N THR A 488 34.64 33.41 46.71
CA THR A 488 35.43 32.74 45.65
C THR A 488 34.62 32.25 44.42
N SER A 489 35.10 32.32 43.16
CA SER A 489 36.43 32.77 42.66
C SER A 489 36.41 33.40 41.25
N ARG A 490 37.43 34.24 40.98
CA ARG A 490 38.07 34.61 39.68
C ARG A 490 37.28 35.36 38.58
N LEU A 491 37.99 36.33 38.00
CA LEU A 491 37.60 37.32 36.99
C LEU A 491 37.74 36.78 35.55
N CYS A 492 36.93 37.29 34.60
CA CYS A 492 37.41 38.27 33.61
C CYS A 492 36.25 38.95 32.86
N LYS A 493 36.39 40.22 32.45
CA LYS A 493 35.49 40.91 31.50
C LYS A 493 36.19 41.05 30.15
N ILE A 494 35.45 40.86 29.06
CA ILE A 494 35.87 41.28 27.71
C ILE A 494 34.80 42.23 27.16
N SER A 495 35.24 43.19 26.32
CA SER A 495 34.41 44.30 25.85
C SER A 495 33.18 43.85 25.07
N VAL A 496 32.06 44.52 25.29
CA VAL A 496 30.93 44.51 24.36
C VAL A 496 31.42 45.12 23.05
N ARG A 497 31.40 44.35 21.96
CA ARG A 497 31.29 44.94 20.62
C ARG A 497 29.83 45.23 20.36
N GLN A 498 29.56 46.44 19.89
CA GLN A 498 28.28 46.82 19.31
C GLN A 498 28.01 45.88 18.12
N ILE A 499 26.93 45.11 18.20
CA ILE A 499 26.46 44.26 17.11
C ILE A 499 25.41 45.08 16.36
N ASP A 500 25.57 45.21 15.05
CA ASP A 500 24.65 45.97 14.22
C ASP A 500 23.27 45.30 14.18
N HIS A 501 22.24 46.09 14.48
CA HIS A 501 20.87 45.61 14.64
C HIS A 501 20.23 45.07 13.34
N GLU A 502 20.86 45.25 12.18
CA GLU A 502 20.48 44.63 10.90
C GLU A 502 20.68 43.09 10.89
N SER A 503 21.43 42.51 11.84
CA SER A 503 21.63 41.05 11.91
C SER A 503 20.46 40.28 12.56
N LEU A 504 19.35 40.94 12.89
CA LEU A 504 18.18 40.32 13.51
C LEU A 504 17.30 39.56 12.51
N LEU A 505 17.59 38.27 12.37
CA LEU A 505 16.77 37.26 11.68
C LEU A 505 16.53 37.56 10.18
N ALA A 506 17.54 37.26 9.35
CA ALA A 506 17.28 36.97 7.95
C ALA A 506 16.33 35.77 7.84
N THR A 507 15.15 36.00 7.25
CA THR A 507 14.12 34.98 7.03
C THR A 507 14.11 34.51 5.59
N MET A 508 14.04 33.20 5.39
CA MET A 508 13.68 32.59 4.12
C MET A 508 12.19 32.26 4.09
N ARG A 509 11.58 32.29 2.92
CA ARG A 509 10.28 31.63 2.69
C ARG A 509 10.50 30.20 2.23
N GLY A 510 9.69 29.27 2.73
CA GLY A 510 9.69 27.86 2.35
C GLY A 510 8.37 27.15 2.65
N ILE A 511 8.28 25.87 2.33
CA ILE A 511 7.12 25.02 2.64
C ILE A 511 7.52 24.04 3.73
N GLU A 512 7.25 24.40 4.99
CA GLU A 512 7.43 23.49 6.12
C GLU A 512 6.30 22.45 6.18
N ILE A 513 6.70 21.20 6.45
CA ILE A 513 5.83 20.08 6.76
C ILE A 513 6.01 19.75 8.24
N SER A 514 5.08 20.20 9.07
CA SER A 514 5.00 19.89 10.51
C SER A 514 3.97 18.76 10.82
N GLN A 515 3.14 18.38 9.85
CA GLN A 515 2.28 17.19 9.84
C GLN A 515 2.00 16.73 8.40
N TYR A 516 1.65 15.46 8.18
CA TYR A 516 1.31 14.96 6.83
C TYR A 516 0.02 15.60 6.29
N VAL A 517 0.02 15.97 5.01
CA VAL A 517 -1.14 16.51 4.29
C VAL A 517 -1.89 15.43 3.51
N LYS A 518 -3.19 15.61 3.27
CA LYS A 518 -3.99 14.71 2.41
C LYS A 518 -3.59 14.81 0.94
N GLY A 519 -3.06 15.95 0.52
CA GLY A 519 -2.52 16.15 -0.83
C GLY A 519 -1.92 17.55 -1.03
N PRO A 520 -1.25 17.80 -2.17
CA PRO A 520 -0.43 19.00 -2.34
C PRO A 520 -1.19 20.33 -2.24
N ALA A 521 -2.50 20.34 -2.50
CA ALA A 521 -3.35 21.53 -2.36
C ALA A 521 -3.47 22.08 -0.92
N GLU A 522 -3.12 21.28 0.10
CA GLU A 522 -3.08 21.72 1.51
C GLU A 522 -1.73 22.36 1.91
N LEU A 523 -0.72 22.36 1.01
CA LEU A 523 0.59 22.97 1.26
C LEU A 523 0.50 24.50 1.33
N LYS A 524 1.30 25.08 2.24
CA LYS A 524 1.37 26.53 2.49
C LYS A 524 2.83 26.99 2.49
N VAL A 525 3.05 28.24 2.08
CA VAL A 525 4.33 28.92 2.31
C VAL A 525 4.35 29.47 3.73
N THR A 526 5.51 29.40 4.37
CA THR A 526 5.80 29.85 5.72
C THR A 526 7.13 30.60 5.73
N ASP A 527 7.19 31.69 6.50
CA ASP A 527 8.45 32.35 6.83
C ASP A 527 9.21 31.53 7.88
N LEU A 528 10.50 31.31 7.65
CA LEU A 528 11.39 30.45 8.42
C LEU A 528 12.74 31.15 8.63
N PRO A 529 13.51 30.84 9.68
CA PRO A 529 14.89 31.32 9.80
C PRO A 529 15.77 30.84 8.64
N ASP A 530 16.72 31.66 8.20
CA ASP A 530 17.70 31.27 7.19
C ASP A 530 18.47 29.99 7.58
N PRO A 531 18.69 29.05 6.65
CA PRO A 531 19.39 27.81 6.95
C PRO A 531 20.88 28.10 7.07
N THR A 532 21.44 27.88 8.27
CA THR A 532 22.88 28.08 8.52
C THR A 532 23.68 26.90 7.94
N PRO A 533 24.62 27.12 7.00
CA PRO A 533 25.45 26.04 6.46
C PRO A 533 26.49 25.56 7.47
N LYS A 534 26.75 24.25 7.49
CA LYS A 534 27.91 23.68 8.20
C LYS A 534 29.21 23.97 7.45
N ALA A 535 30.35 23.69 8.09
CA ALA A 535 31.68 23.91 7.53
C ALA A 535 31.99 23.14 6.22
N ASP A 536 31.18 22.14 5.85
CA ASP A 536 31.28 21.37 4.60
C ASP A 536 30.07 21.58 3.64
N GLU A 537 29.24 22.59 3.91
CA GLU A 537 28.00 22.88 3.18
C GLU A 537 28.01 24.26 2.53
N TYR A 538 27.33 24.37 1.39
CA TYR A 538 27.09 25.59 0.64
C TYR A 538 25.70 26.14 0.98
N LEU A 539 25.57 27.45 1.16
CA LEU A 539 24.27 28.13 1.13
C LEU A 539 23.96 28.55 -0.31
N ILE A 540 22.78 28.19 -0.80
CA ILE A 540 22.37 28.39 -2.19
C ILE A 540 21.03 29.14 -2.23
N GLN A 541 20.98 30.22 -3.00
CA GLN A 541 19.74 30.93 -3.34
C GLN A 541 19.03 30.15 -4.45
N VAL A 542 17.88 29.56 -4.14
CA VAL A 542 17.11 28.72 -5.06
C VAL A 542 16.39 29.60 -6.07
N GLN A 543 16.63 29.34 -7.36
CA GLN A 543 16.01 30.07 -8.49
C GLN A 543 14.96 29.21 -9.21
N ALA A 544 15.10 27.88 -9.14
CA ALA A 544 14.12 26.92 -9.64
C ALA A 544 14.11 25.66 -8.76
N ALA A 545 12.93 25.14 -8.46
CA ALA A 545 12.74 23.88 -7.75
C ALA A 545 11.87 22.92 -8.57
N ALA A 546 12.24 21.64 -8.65
CA ALA A 546 11.66 20.71 -9.59
C ALA A 546 10.79 19.64 -8.92
N ALA A 547 9.57 19.45 -9.41
CA ALA A 547 8.57 18.63 -8.75
C ALA A 547 8.68 17.14 -9.09
N ASN A 548 8.56 16.27 -8.10
CA ASN A 548 8.58 14.81 -8.25
C ASN A 548 7.29 14.15 -7.77
N PHE A 549 7.01 12.99 -8.35
CA PHE A 549 5.94 12.13 -7.84
C PHE A 549 6.25 11.60 -6.43
N PHE A 550 7.52 11.48 -6.04
CA PHE A 550 7.88 11.14 -4.67
C PHE A 550 7.70 12.32 -3.69
N ASP A 551 7.79 13.58 -4.13
CA ASP A 551 7.51 14.73 -3.26
C ASP A 551 6.05 14.69 -2.79
N ILE A 552 5.12 14.39 -3.71
CA ILE A 552 3.68 14.15 -3.42
C ILE A 552 3.51 13.02 -2.40
N LEU A 553 4.26 11.92 -2.53
CA LEU A 553 4.19 10.79 -1.60
C LEU A 553 4.86 11.10 -0.25
N GLN A 554 5.90 11.93 -0.22
CA GLN A 554 6.59 12.33 1.01
C GLN A 554 5.65 13.16 1.89
N VAL A 555 5.10 14.26 1.36
CA VAL A 555 4.19 15.13 2.12
C VAL A 555 2.90 14.44 2.57
N GLN A 556 2.50 13.35 1.88
CA GLN A 556 1.37 12.47 2.26
C GLN A 556 1.73 11.37 3.29
N GLY A 557 2.98 11.20 3.71
CA GLY A 557 3.40 10.09 4.58
C GLY A 557 3.39 8.70 3.92
N ARG A 558 3.48 8.68 2.58
CA ARG A 558 3.32 7.47 1.73
C ARG A 558 4.59 7.07 0.97
N TYR A 559 5.65 7.86 1.04
CA TYR A 559 6.97 7.52 0.51
C TYR A 559 7.77 6.69 1.52
N GLN A 560 8.71 5.87 1.04
CA GLN A 560 9.49 4.95 1.87
C GLN A 560 10.44 5.66 2.85
N ASN A 561 10.98 6.81 2.42
CA ASN A 561 11.93 7.60 3.21
C ASN A 561 11.23 8.89 3.66
N GLN A 562 11.00 9.03 4.97
CA GLN A 562 10.38 10.21 5.57
C GLN A 562 11.40 10.96 6.45
N PRO A 563 11.56 12.29 6.29
CA PRO A 563 12.29 13.10 7.26
C PRO A 563 11.54 13.15 8.61
N PRO A 564 12.23 13.45 9.73
CA PRO A 564 11.57 13.78 10.98
C PRO A 564 10.83 15.13 10.87
N PHE A 565 9.71 15.28 11.57
CA PHE A 565 9.00 16.56 11.67
C PHE A 565 9.76 17.55 12.60
N PRO A 566 9.74 18.86 12.30
CA PRO A 566 9.35 19.48 11.04
C PRO A 566 10.46 19.41 9.98
N TRP A 567 10.10 19.44 8.69
CA TRP A 567 11.07 19.55 7.59
C TRP A 567 10.57 20.43 6.44
N VAL A 568 11.48 20.99 5.65
CA VAL A 568 11.12 21.73 4.42
C VAL A 568 10.97 20.75 3.24
N ALA A 569 9.86 20.85 2.52
CA ALA A 569 9.53 19.93 1.42
C ALA A 569 10.43 20.09 0.17
N GLY A 570 10.36 19.10 -0.73
CA GLY A 570 11.02 19.09 -2.02
C GLY A 570 12.49 18.68 -1.98
N ALA A 571 12.98 18.10 -3.08
CA ALA A 571 14.35 17.59 -3.19
C ALA A 571 15.23 18.22 -4.29
N GLU A 572 14.72 18.50 -5.49
CA GLU A 572 15.54 18.98 -6.62
C GLU A 572 15.51 20.49 -6.79
N PHE A 573 16.67 21.10 -7.02
CA PHE A 573 16.81 22.55 -7.20
C PHE A 573 17.91 22.94 -8.19
N ALA A 574 17.82 24.17 -8.68
CA ALA A 574 18.95 24.93 -9.23
C ALA A 574 18.93 26.37 -8.72
N GLY A 575 20.11 26.96 -8.59
CA GLY A 575 20.29 28.22 -7.90
C GLY A 575 21.70 28.79 -8.02
N THR A 576 21.97 29.82 -7.23
CA THR A 576 23.26 30.51 -7.19
C THR A 576 23.88 30.37 -5.81
N VAL A 577 25.16 30.03 -5.75
CA VAL A 577 25.91 29.94 -4.48
C VAL A 577 25.98 31.32 -3.80
N VAL A 578 25.51 31.40 -2.56
CA VAL A 578 25.61 32.59 -1.70
C VAL A 578 26.87 32.52 -0.84
N THR A 579 27.07 31.40 -0.15
CA THR A 579 28.30 31.12 0.61
C THR A 579 28.84 29.73 0.25
N ALA A 580 30.16 29.58 0.34
CA ALA A 580 30.88 28.36 0.04
C ALA A 580 31.81 27.98 1.20
N PRO A 581 32.02 26.68 1.48
CA PRO A 581 32.98 26.23 2.48
C PRO A 581 34.42 26.55 2.04
N ALA A 582 35.33 26.64 3.02
CA ALA A 582 36.74 26.91 2.74
C ALA A 582 37.34 25.82 1.82
N GLY A 583 38.02 26.23 0.75
CA GLY A 583 38.56 25.33 -0.26
C GLY A 583 37.54 24.76 -1.27
N GLY A 584 36.23 24.99 -1.08
CA GLY A 584 35.17 24.41 -1.91
C GLY A 584 35.32 24.70 -3.42
N LYS A 585 34.94 23.72 -4.26
CA LYS A 585 35.00 23.76 -5.72
C LYS A 585 34.23 24.92 -6.34
N PHE A 586 33.03 25.20 -5.86
CA PHE A 586 32.19 26.29 -6.34
C PHE A 586 32.45 27.56 -5.52
N LYS A 587 32.30 28.74 -6.13
CA LYS A 587 32.50 30.05 -5.46
C LYS A 587 31.16 30.80 -5.38
N PRO A 588 31.00 31.78 -4.46
CA PRO A 588 29.84 32.68 -4.48
C PRO A 588 29.60 33.26 -5.89
N GLY A 589 28.33 33.33 -6.30
CA GLY A 589 27.93 33.68 -7.66
C GLY A 589 27.93 32.51 -8.67
N ALA A 590 28.47 31.34 -8.33
CA ALA A 590 28.42 30.17 -9.24
C ALA A 590 26.99 29.63 -9.40
N ARG A 591 26.61 29.32 -10.65
CA ARG A 591 25.34 28.69 -11.02
C ARG A 591 25.43 27.18 -10.82
N VAL A 592 24.63 26.62 -9.92
CA VAL A 592 24.66 25.19 -9.56
C VAL A 592 23.27 24.57 -9.57
N PHE A 593 23.20 23.26 -9.79
CA PHE A 593 22.01 22.43 -9.60
C PHE A 593 22.34 21.20 -8.76
N GLY A 594 21.33 20.62 -8.11
CA GLY A 594 21.54 19.54 -7.16
C GLY A 594 20.25 18.92 -6.64
N ALA A 595 20.38 18.00 -5.69
CA ALA A 595 19.27 17.59 -4.84
C ALA A 595 19.67 17.46 -3.37
N SER A 596 18.84 18.03 -2.50
CA SER A 596 18.94 18.02 -1.03
C SER A 596 17.54 18.27 -0.47
N GLN A 597 17.22 17.75 0.72
CA GLN A 597 15.91 17.98 1.33
C GLN A 597 15.74 19.47 1.67
N GLY A 598 14.62 20.06 1.24
CA GLY A 598 14.31 21.47 1.46
C GLY A 598 14.28 22.34 0.20
N ALA A 599 14.15 21.74 -0.99
CA ALA A 599 14.18 22.48 -2.26
C ALA A 599 12.99 23.45 -2.47
N TYR A 600 11.87 23.28 -1.75
CA TYR A 600 10.74 24.21 -1.79
C TYR A 600 10.93 25.35 -0.79
N ALA A 601 12.04 26.06 -0.92
CA ALA A 601 12.36 27.29 -0.20
C ALA A 601 13.19 28.24 -1.08
N THR A 602 13.31 29.49 -0.64
CA THR A 602 14.17 30.52 -1.29
C THR A 602 15.67 30.26 -1.05
N ARG A 603 16.03 29.56 0.03
CA ARG A 603 17.41 29.18 0.39
C ARG A 603 17.50 27.72 0.80
N ILE A 604 18.62 27.08 0.48
CA ILE A 604 18.91 25.68 0.87
C ILE A 604 20.40 25.48 1.19
N CYS A 605 20.69 24.59 2.14
CA CYS A 605 22.05 24.09 2.42
C CYS A 605 22.30 22.75 1.72
N ALA A 606 23.45 22.61 1.05
CA ALA A 606 23.82 21.39 0.33
C ALA A 606 25.33 21.10 0.40
N LYS A 607 25.71 19.82 0.46
CA LYS A 607 27.11 19.37 0.41
C LYS A 607 27.62 19.31 -1.02
N GLU A 608 28.93 19.49 -1.23
CA GLU A 608 29.53 19.54 -2.58
C GLU A 608 29.22 18.30 -3.45
N ALA A 609 29.17 17.12 -2.83
CA ALA A 609 28.94 15.84 -3.51
C ALA A 609 27.54 15.69 -4.16
N VAL A 610 26.60 16.62 -3.91
CA VAL A 610 25.29 16.67 -4.56
C VAL A 610 25.10 17.93 -5.43
N LEU A 611 26.19 18.62 -5.77
CA LEU A 611 26.18 19.86 -6.57
C LEU A 611 26.95 19.69 -7.89
N LEU A 612 26.33 20.20 -8.95
CA LEU A 612 26.87 20.21 -10.31
C LEU A 612 26.75 21.62 -10.91
N PRO A 613 27.69 22.05 -11.77
CA PRO A 613 27.56 23.32 -12.47
C PRO A 613 26.36 23.28 -13.42
N VAL A 614 25.58 24.36 -13.48
CA VAL A 614 24.56 24.50 -14.54
C VAL A 614 25.26 24.50 -15.90
N PRO A 615 24.84 23.67 -16.88
CA PRO A 615 25.48 23.64 -18.19
C PRO A 615 25.42 24.98 -18.92
N ASP A 616 26.39 25.24 -19.78
CA ASP A 616 26.43 26.47 -20.58
C ASP A 616 25.20 26.59 -21.48
N GLY A 617 24.66 27.81 -21.58
CA GLY A 617 23.40 28.10 -22.27
C GLY A 617 22.12 27.63 -21.57
N TRP A 618 22.17 26.73 -20.57
CA TRP A 618 20.97 26.23 -19.89
C TRP A 618 20.38 27.24 -18.90
N SER A 619 19.06 27.26 -18.82
CA SER A 619 18.30 27.93 -17.77
C SER A 619 18.41 27.20 -16.42
N PHE A 620 18.06 27.88 -15.31
CA PHE A 620 17.97 27.20 -14.01
C PHE A 620 16.87 26.14 -14.01
N GLN A 621 15.80 26.34 -14.78
CA GLN A 621 14.65 25.46 -14.84
C GLN A 621 15.01 24.11 -15.48
N GLU A 622 15.77 24.12 -16.58
CA GLU A 622 16.27 22.91 -17.23
C GLU A 622 17.25 22.14 -16.35
N ALA A 623 18.15 22.85 -15.67
CA ALA A 623 19.13 22.23 -14.77
C ALA A 623 18.48 21.63 -13.51
N ALA A 624 17.51 22.33 -12.89
CA ALA A 624 16.77 21.83 -11.73
C ALA A 624 16.03 20.53 -12.05
N GLY A 625 15.55 20.37 -13.29
CA GLY A 625 14.84 19.16 -13.72
C GLY A 625 15.72 17.92 -13.97
N LEU A 626 17.05 18.06 -13.96
CA LEU A 626 17.99 17.06 -14.45
C LEU A 626 18.45 16.04 -13.40
N PHE A 627 18.51 16.43 -12.12
CA PHE A 627 19.32 15.73 -11.11
C PHE A 627 18.82 14.32 -10.75
N VAL A 628 17.52 14.08 -10.74
CA VAL A 628 16.93 12.74 -10.55
C VAL A 628 16.63 12.08 -11.89
N THR A 629 16.18 12.85 -12.88
CA THR A 629 15.61 12.29 -14.12
C THR A 629 16.65 11.63 -15.02
N ALA A 630 17.69 12.39 -15.40
CA ALA A 630 18.73 11.92 -16.31
C ALA A 630 19.53 10.73 -15.77
N PRO A 631 20.03 10.70 -14.51
CA PRO A 631 20.80 9.56 -14.02
C PRO A 631 19.95 8.33 -13.69
N THR A 632 18.65 8.49 -13.39
CA THR A 632 17.73 7.34 -13.36
C THR A 632 17.68 6.67 -14.74
N SER A 633 17.51 7.46 -15.82
CA SER A 633 17.47 6.93 -17.19
C SER A 633 18.81 6.39 -17.67
N TYR A 634 19.92 7.10 -17.41
CA TYR A 634 21.28 6.69 -17.80
C TYR A 634 21.75 5.46 -17.03
N GLY A 635 21.56 5.43 -15.71
CA GLY A 635 21.87 4.25 -14.89
C GLY A 635 21.05 3.02 -15.29
N ALA A 636 19.78 3.20 -15.65
CA ALA A 636 18.95 2.11 -16.15
C ALA A 636 19.40 1.60 -17.52
N LEU A 637 19.55 2.48 -18.52
CA LEU A 637 19.84 2.09 -19.91
C LEU A 637 21.30 1.69 -20.13
N VAL A 638 22.25 2.50 -19.65
CA VAL A 638 23.68 2.33 -19.95
C VAL A 638 24.33 1.35 -18.97
N VAL A 639 24.18 1.60 -17.66
CA VAL A 639 24.85 0.77 -16.64
C VAL A 639 24.14 -0.58 -16.46
N ARG A 640 22.80 -0.57 -16.31
CA ARG A 640 22.03 -1.77 -15.91
C ARG A 640 21.53 -2.61 -17.08
N ALA A 641 21.14 -2.01 -18.21
CA ALA A 641 20.76 -2.76 -19.40
C ALA A 641 21.88 -2.91 -20.43
N GLN A 642 22.90 -2.05 -20.44
CA GLN A 642 23.92 -1.99 -21.49
C GLN A 642 23.32 -1.81 -22.90
N VAL A 643 22.59 -0.70 -23.09
CA VAL A 643 22.05 -0.30 -24.40
C VAL A 643 23.16 -0.12 -25.43
N LYS A 644 22.94 -0.63 -26.64
CA LYS A 644 23.90 -0.61 -27.76
C LYS A 644 23.23 -0.12 -29.05
N GLN A 645 24.05 0.28 -30.02
CA GLN A 645 23.59 0.65 -31.35
C GLN A 645 22.80 -0.51 -31.97
N GLY A 646 21.59 -0.22 -32.49
CA GLY A 646 20.70 -1.23 -33.06
C GLY A 646 19.81 -2.00 -32.06
N ASP A 647 19.94 -1.79 -30.75
CA ASP A 647 18.91 -2.23 -29.78
C ASP A 647 17.57 -1.55 -30.12
N TYR A 648 16.47 -2.29 -30.00
CA TYR A 648 15.12 -1.72 -30.00
C TYR A 648 14.66 -1.50 -28.55
N VAL A 649 14.33 -0.25 -28.22
CA VAL A 649 13.99 0.19 -26.85
C VAL A 649 12.54 0.66 -26.80
N LEU A 650 11.70 -0.03 -26.03
CA LEU A 650 10.34 0.41 -25.70
C LEU A 650 10.38 1.32 -24.47
N VAL A 651 9.84 2.53 -24.56
CA VAL A 651 9.73 3.46 -23.42
C VAL A 651 8.26 3.65 -23.02
N HIS A 652 7.94 3.31 -21.77
CA HIS A 652 6.61 3.55 -21.17
C HIS A 652 6.53 4.91 -20.49
N ALA A 653 5.36 5.55 -20.61
CA ALA A 653 5.13 6.95 -20.25
C ALA A 653 6.25 7.88 -20.79
N ALA A 654 6.62 7.68 -22.05
CA ALA A 654 7.78 8.31 -22.70
C ALA A 654 7.75 9.85 -22.66
N ALA A 655 6.58 10.45 -22.49
CA ALA A 655 6.40 11.90 -22.39
C ALA A 655 6.56 12.49 -20.99
N GLY A 656 6.80 11.71 -19.93
CA GLY A 656 7.19 12.23 -18.61
C GLY A 656 8.71 12.42 -18.50
N GLY A 657 9.21 13.15 -17.49
CA GLY A 657 10.64 13.53 -17.40
C GLY A 657 11.62 12.36 -17.49
N VAL A 658 11.43 11.31 -16.68
CA VAL A 658 12.23 10.07 -16.77
C VAL A 658 11.99 9.27 -18.05
N GLY A 659 10.91 9.54 -18.78
CA GLY A 659 10.62 8.97 -20.10
C GLY A 659 11.39 9.70 -21.19
N LEU A 660 11.36 11.03 -21.22
CA LEU A 660 12.07 11.85 -22.21
C LEU A 660 13.59 11.77 -22.03
N ALA A 661 14.08 11.68 -20.78
CA ALA A 661 15.48 11.36 -20.51
C ALA A 661 15.86 9.97 -21.05
N ALA A 662 14.98 8.95 -20.91
CA ALA A 662 15.22 7.62 -21.46
C ALA A 662 15.17 7.56 -23.00
N VAL A 663 14.26 8.31 -23.65
CA VAL A 663 14.25 8.47 -25.11
C VAL A 663 15.58 9.05 -25.58
N GLN A 664 16.00 10.19 -25.02
CA GLN A 664 17.25 10.86 -25.42
C GLN A 664 18.49 9.99 -25.21
N VAL A 665 18.64 9.36 -24.03
CA VAL A 665 19.77 8.46 -23.75
C VAL A 665 19.79 7.26 -24.71
N ALA A 666 18.63 6.62 -24.98
CA ALA A 666 18.59 5.51 -25.92
C ALA A 666 18.97 5.94 -27.35
N LYS A 667 18.48 7.10 -27.83
CA LYS A 667 18.85 7.65 -29.14
C LYS A 667 20.32 8.03 -29.22
N ALA A 668 20.90 8.61 -28.16
CA ALA A 668 22.32 8.97 -28.08
C ALA A 668 23.26 7.77 -28.21
N PHE A 669 22.82 6.57 -27.81
CA PHE A 669 23.52 5.30 -27.96
C PHE A 669 23.17 4.54 -29.25
N GLY A 670 22.46 5.18 -30.20
CA GLY A 670 22.16 4.60 -31.52
C GLY A 670 21.06 3.54 -31.53
N ALA A 671 20.17 3.53 -30.53
CA ALA A 671 19.03 2.62 -30.48
C ALA A 671 17.83 3.14 -31.31
N THR A 672 16.91 2.22 -31.66
CA THR A 672 15.60 2.55 -32.22
C THR A 672 14.56 2.59 -31.10
N VAL A 673 13.94 3.74 -30.88
CA VAL A 673 13.06 4.00 -29.74
C VAL A 673 11.59 3.96 -30.15
N ILE A 674 10.84 3.07 -29.50
CA ILE A 674 9.38 2.98 -29.59
C ILE A 674 8.80 3.60 -28.33
N ALA A 675 8.25 4.82 -28.44
CA ALA A 675 7.65 5.55 -27.33
C ALA A 675 6.17 5.19 -27.13
N THR A 676 5.71 5.20 -25.88
CA THR A 676 4.28 5.03 -25.55
C THR A 676 3.78 6.03 -24.52
N ALA A 677 2.57 6.53 -24.74
CA ALA A 677 1.86 7.51 -23.91
C ALA A 677 0.34 7.32 -24.02
N SER A 678 -0.43 8.11 -23.26
CA SER A 678 -1.91 8.06 -23.23
C SER A 678 -2.61 8.92 -24.28
N THR A 679 -1.99 10.01 -24.75
CA THR A 679 -2.62 11.01 -25.63
C THR A 679 -1.71 11.38 -26.80
N GLN A 680 -2.31 11.85 -27.90
CA GLN A 680 -1.58 12.16 -29.13
C GLN A 680 -0.50 13.24 -28.92
N ARG A 681 -0.84 14.38 -28.29
CA ARG A 681 0.11 15.43 -27.86
C ARG A 681 1.36 14.83 -27.17
N LYS A 682 1.18 13.85 -26.28
CA LYS A 682 2.29 13.20 -25.55
C LYS A 682 3.11 12.23 -26.42
N LEU A 683 2.49 11.57 -27.39
CA LEU A 683 3.24 10.80 -28.41
C LEU A 683 4.07 11.74 -29.30
N ASP A 684 3.53 12.89 -29.70
CA ASP A 684 4.23 13.84 -30.56
C ASP A 684 5.35 14.59 -29.82
N ILE A 685 5.18 14.90 -28.53
CA ILE A 685 6.28 15.33 -27.66
C ILE A 685 7.40 14.27 -27.61
N ALA A 686 7.07 12.98 -27.46
CA ALA A 686 8.10 11.94 -27.45
C ALA A 686 8.88 11.85 -28.79
N LYS A 687 8.24 12.11 -29.94
CA LYS A 687 8.93 12.29 -31.23
C LYS A 687 9.85 13.51 -31.25
N ALA A 688 9.39 14.66 -30.73
CA ALA A 688 10.17 15.89 -30.65
C ALA A 688 11.41 15.81 -29.72
N PHE A 689 11.52 14.71 -28.95
CA PHE A 689 12.69 14.34 -28.15
C PHE A 689 13.44 13.10 -28.72
N GLY A 690 13.08 12.62 -29.91
CA GLY A 690 13.85 11.66 -30.70
C GLY A 690 13.23 10.27 -30.91
N ALA A 691 12.02 9.98 -30.41
CA ALA A 691 11.42 8.66 -30.59
C ALA A 691 11.03 8.39 -32.06
N ASP A 692 11.61 7.34 -32.65
CA ASP A 692 11.39 6.94 -34.05
C ASP A 692 9.95 6.49 -34.32
N HIS A 693 9.34 5.82 -33.33
CA HIS A 693 7.99 5.27 -33.43
C HIS A 693 7.16 5.58 -32.18
N VAL A 694 5.83 5.64 -32.34
CA VAL A 694 4.88 5.93 -31.26
C VAL A 694 3.71 4.96 -31.27
N VAL A 695 3.29 4.51 -30.09
CA VAL A 695 2.08 3.68 -29.92
C VAL A 695 1.32 4.15 -28.66
N SER A 696 0.01 4.39 -28.77
CA SER A 696 -0.82 4.68 -27.58
C SER A 696 -0.96 3.42 -26.72
N TYR A 697 -0.62 3.47 -25.44
CA TYR A 697 -0.78 2.31 -24.55
C TYR A 697 -2.24 2.09 -24.09
N ASN A 698 -3.16 2.99 -24.47
CA ASN A 698 -4.60 2.82 -24.28
C ASN A 698 -5.20 1.82 -25.29
N ASP A 699 -4.49 1.54 -26.38
CA ASP A 699 -4.81 0.50 -27.34
C ASP A 699 -4.60 -0.89 -26.70
N ALA A 700 -5.62 -1.77 -26.75
CA ALA A 700 -5.52 -3.10 -26.16
C ALA A 700 -4.41 -3.96 -26.79
N ASP A 701 -4.14 -3.74 -28.09
CA ASP A 701 -3.18 -4.47 -28.90
C ASP A 701 -1.85 -3.71 -29.08
N TRP A 702 -1.57 -2.71 -28.23
CA TRP A 702 -0.27 -2.02 -28.23
C TRP A 702 0.94 -2.98 -28.24
N PRO A 703 0.96 -4.16 -27.55
CA PRO A 703 2.11 -5.06 -27.62
C PRO A 703 2.27 -5.71 -29.00
N ALA A 704 1.18 -5.93 -29.73
CA ALA A 704 1.23 -6.43 -31.11
C ALA A 704 1.73 -5.34 -32.06
N LYS A 705 1.30 -4.09 -31.87
CA LYS A 705 1.78 -2.92 -32.64
C LYS A 705 3.27 -2.64 -32.41
N VAL A 706 3.72 -2.62 -31.14
CA VAL A 706 5.16 -2.53 -30.79
C VAL A 706 5.94 -3.67 -31.45
N LYS A 707 5.47 -4.92 -31.35
CA LYS A 707 6.13 -6.07 -31.98
C LYS A 707 6.17 -5.95 -33.52
N ALA A 708 5.13 -5.42 -34.16
CA ALA A 708 5.07 -5.21 -35.61
C ALA A 708 6.10 -4.18 -36.13
N LEU A 709 6.50 -3.21 -35.31
CA LEU A 709 7.54 -2.22 -35.61
C LEU A 709 8.98 -2.76 -35.50
N THR A 710 9.16 -4.02 -35.08
CA THR A 710 10.50 -4.62 -34.90
C THR A 710 10.87 -5.56 -36.06
N PRO A 711 12.17 -5.70 -36.42
CA PRO A 711 12.61 -6.56 -37.52
C PRO A 711 12.13 -8.00 -37.35
N LYS A 712 11.57 -8.58 -38.43
CA LYS A 712 10.96 -9.92 -38.45
C LYS A 712 9.87 -10.13 -37.36
N LYS A 713 9.29 -9.05 -36.83
CA LYS A 713 8.38 -9.02 -35.67
C LYS A 713 8.99 -9.69 -34.42
N ARG A 714 10.30 -9.58 -34.20
CA ARG A 714 11.03 -10.28 -33.12
C ARG A 714 10.68 -9.80 -31.70
N GLY A 715 10.33 -8.53 -31.55
CA GLY A 715 10.18 -7.86 -30.26
C GLY A 715 11.33 -6.90 -29.93
N VAL A 716 11.23 -6.20 -28.81
CA VAL A 716 12.19 -5.18 -28.33
C VAL A 716 13.24 -5.79 -27.39
N ASP A 717 14.47 -5.30 -27.47
CA ASP A 717 15.62 -5.79 -26.71
C ASP A 717 15.69 -5.21 -25.29
N ILE A 718 15.14 -4.00 -25.12
CA ILE A 718 15.01 -3.31 -23.84
C ILE A 718 13.59 -2.75 -23.70
N VAL A 719 13.03 -2.83 -22.50
CA VAL A 719 11.82 -2.10 -22.09
C VAL A 719 12.20 -1.21 -20.91
N TYR A 720 11.81 0.06 -20.95
CA TYR A 720 11.96 1.03 -19.87
C TYR A 720 10.59 1.35 -19.26
N ASP A 721 10.35 0.89 -18.03
CA ASP A 721 9.02 0.94 -17.40
C ASP A 721 9.00 1.70 -16.06
N PRO A 722 8.57 2.98 -16.07
CA PRO A 722 8.23 3.75 -14.88
C PRO A 722 6.75 3.64 -14.47
N VAL A 723 5.94 2.83 -15.16
CA VAL A 723 4.47 2.78 -15.03
C VAL A 723 4.02 1.57 -14.22
N GLY A 724 4.54 0.39 -14.53
CA GLY A 724 3.94 -0.91 -14.16
C GLY A 724 3.09 -1.46 -15.30
N LEU A 725 3.75 -1.85 -16.40
CA LEU A 725 3.20 -2.55 -17.55
C LEU A 725 4.01 -3.82 -17.93
N VAL A 726 4.97 -4.23 -17.09
CA VAL A 726 5.91 -5.37 -17.23
C VAL A 726 5.22 -6.63 -17.74
N ASP A 727 4.08 -7.04 -17.17
CA ASP A 727 3.43 -8.31 -17.58
C ASP A 727 2.87 -8.24 -19.01
N LYS A 728 2.45 -7.06 -19.47
CA LYS A 728 2.10 -6.80 -20.88
C LYS A 728 3.36 -6.72 -21.74
N SER A 729 4.41 -6.05 -21.28
CA SER A 729 5.67 -5.87 -22.01
C SER A 729 6.36 -7.19 -22.35
N THR A 730 6.27 -8.21 -21.50
CA THR A 730 6.76 -9.57 -21.82
C THR A 730 6.19 -10.14 -23.14
N LYS A 731 5.01 -9.71 -23.60
CA LYS A 731 4.45 -10.13 -24.90
C LYS A 731 5.28 -9.61 -26.08
N CYS A 732 5.72 -8.36 -26.02
CA CYS A 732 6.47 -7.67 -27.08
C CYS A 732 7.99 -7.60 -26.86
N THR A 733 8.50 -8.01 -25.70
CA THR A 733 9.95 -8.18 -25.45
C THR A 733 10.51 -9.33 -26.30
N ALA A 734 11.73 -9.19 -26.81
CA ALA A 734 12.45 -10.20 -27.57
C ALA A 734 12.99 -11.35 -26.69
N TRP A 735 13.61 -12.35 -27.33
CA TRP A 735 14.45 -13.34 -26.65
C TRP A 735 15.70 -12.67 -26.05
N ASN A 736 16.13 -13.09 -24.86
CA ASN A 736 17.19 -12.46 -24.06
C ASN A 736 16.94 -10.96 -23.71
N GLY A 737 15.70 -10.47 -23.85
CA GLY A 737 15.37 -9.05 -23.65
C GLY A 737 15.40 -8.61 -22.18
N ARG A 738 15.60 -7.30 -21.95
CA ARG A 738 15.80 -6.70 -20.63
C ARG A 738 14.62 -5.77 -20.29
N ILE A 739 13.87 -6.03 -19.21
CA ILE A 739 12.82 -5.12 -18.72
C ILE A 739 13.33 -4.36 -17.49
N LEU A 740 13.55 -3.06 -17.66
CA LEU A 740 13.96 -2.13 -16.61
C LEU A 740 12.74 -1.68 -15.80
N ILE A 741 12.71 -2.05 -14.53
CA ILE A 741 11.66 -1.67 -13.58
C ILE A 741 12.13 -0.41 -12.86
N VAL A 742 11.55 0.72 -13.25
CA VAL A 742 11.94 2.08 -12.81
C VAL A 742 10.97 2.65 -11.77
N GLY A 743 9.70 2.27 -11.84
CA GLY A 743 8.67 2.76 -10.93
C GLY A 743 7.28 2.22 -11.24
N PHE A 744 6.32 2.55 -10.39
CA PHE A 744 4.93 2.09 -10.47
C PHE A 744 3.96 3.26 -10.56
N ALA A 745 4.20 4.21 -11.49
CA ALA A 745 3.40 5.42 -11.61
C ALA A 745 1.90 5.18 -11.89
N ALA A 746 1.50 3.97 -12.32
CA ALA A 746 0.10 3.55 -12.37
C ALA A 746 -0.59 3.51 -10.99
N GLY A 747 0.18 3.26 -9.92
CA GLY A 747 -0.29 3.06 -8.53
C GLY A 747 -0.42 1.60 -8.10
N THR A 748 -0.12 0.64 -8.98
CA THR A 748 -0.25 -0.80 -8.73
C THR A 748 1.04 -1.56 -9.01
N ILE A 749 1.53 -2.33 -8.04
CA ILE A 749 2.63 -3.29 -8.25
C ILE A 749 2.06 -4.52 -8.97
N GLU A 750 2.61 -4.85 -10.14
CA GLU A 750 2.12 -5.94 -10.99
C GLU A 750 2.49 -7.34 -10.48
N LYS A 751 1.67 -8.33 -10.89
CA LYS A 751 1.96 -9.76 -10.73
C LYS A 751 2.38 -10.34 -12.08
N VAL A 752 3.69 -10.35 -12.34
CA VAL A 752 4.27 -10.83 -13.61
C VAL A 752 4.26 -12.36 -13.68
N ALA A 753 3.84 -12.91 -14.82
CA ALA A 753 3.82 -14.36 -15.04
C ALA A 753 5.23 -14.92 -15.35
N MET A 754 5.90 -15.48 -14.34
CA MET A 754 7.29 -15.96 -14.43
C MET A 754 7.56 -16.98 -15.55
N ASN A 755 6.57 -17.76 -15.97
CA ASN A 755 6.72 -18.66 -17.13
C ASN A 755 7.02 -17.90 -18.43
N LYS A 756 6.52 -16.67 -18.61
CA LYS A 756 6.85 -15.81 -19.76
C LYS A 756 8.29 -15.29 -19.70
N VAL A 757 8.84 -15.14 -18.49
CA VAL A 757 10.21 -14.70 -18.25
C VAL A 757 11.17 -15.84 -18.63
N LEU A 758 10.90 -17.05 -18.12
CA LEU A 758 11.59 -18.29 -18.46
C LEU A 758 11.56 -18.59 -19.97
N LEU A 759 10.38 -18.63 -20.59
CA LEU A 759 10.19 -19.01 -22.00
C LEU A 759 10.76 -18.01 -23.04
N LYS A 760 11.43 -16.95 -22.59
CA LYS A 760 12.10 -15.95 -23.43
C LYS A 760 13.49 -15.53 -22.93
N ASN A 761 14.00 -16.13 -21.86
CA ASN A 761 15.20 -15.67 -21.14
C ASN A 761 15.17 -14.15 -20.80
N ILE A 762 14.00 -13.62 -20.42
CA ILE A 762 13.88 -12.19 -20.10
C ILE A 762 14.57 -11.88 -18.77
N SER A 763 15.38 -10.82 -18.72
CA SER A 763 15.89 -10.27 -17.47
C SER A 763 14.94 -9.21 -16.92
N LEU A 764 14.51 -9.34 -15.67
CA LEU A 764 13.79 -8.29 -14.93
C LEU A 764 14.79 -7.52 -14.07
N VAL A 765 14.96 -6.22 -14.36
CA VAL A 765 16.11 -5.44 -13.90
C VAL A 765 15.63 -4.19 -13.15
N GLY A 766 15.66 -4.23 -11.82
CA GLY A 766 15.35 -3.05 -11.01
C GLY A 766 16.43 -1.96 -11.10
N ILE A 767 16.01 -0.70 -11.05
CA ILE A 767 16.86 0.48 -10.82
C ILE A 767 16.30 1.28 -9.63
N HIS A 768 17.17 1.68 -8.70
CA HIS A 768 16.83 2.56 -7.59
C HIS A 768 17.95 3.58 -7.43
N TRP A 769 17.89 4.68 -8.19
CA TRP A 769 19.02 5.61 -8.34
C TRP A 769 19.50 6.19 -7.00
N GLY A 770 18.58 6.63 -6.13
CA GLY A 770 18.94 7.19 -4.82
C GLY A 770 19.79 6.27 -3.93
N ALA A 771 19.67 4.94 -4.09
CA ALA A 771 20.46 3.97 -3.33
C ALA A 771 21.93 3.85 -3.81
N TYR A 772 22.28 4.33 -5.02
CA TYR A 772 23.68 4.32 -5.49
C TYR A 772 24.57 5.23 -4.66
N ALA A 773 24.04 6.35 -4.14
CA ALA A 773 24.79 7.28 -3.29
C ALA A 773 25.28 6.66 -1.96
N VAL A 774 24.70 5.52 -1.56
CA VAL A 774 25.11 4.73 -0.39
C VAL A 774 25.82 3.45 -0.82
N ASN A 775 25.23 2.67 -1.72
CA ASN A 775 25.65 1.29 -1.99
C ASN A 775 26.72 1.14 -3.09
N GLN A 776 26.85 2.11 -4.00
CA GLN A 776 27.79 2.10 -5.13
C GLN A 776 28.22 3.53 -5.48
N ARG A 777 28.84 4.20 -4.51
CA ARG A 777 29.09 5.65 -4.54
C ARG A 777 29.97 6.09 -5.72
N ASP A 778 30.88 5.22 -6.17
CA ASP A 778 31.81 5.47 -7.27
C ASP A 778 31.11 5.48 -8.66
N MET A 779 29.91 4.91 -8.76
CA MET A 779 29.09 5.00 -9.98
C MET A 779 28.45 6.38 -10.16
N ILE A 780 28.35 7.20 -9.12
CA ILE A 780 27.79 8.56 -9.19
C ILE A 780 28.59 9.45 -10.17
N PRO A 781 29.92 9.63 -10.04
CA PRO A 781 30.70 10.41 -11.01
C PRO A 781 30.75 9.78 -12.40
N VAL A 782 30.73 8.45 -12.53
CA VAL A 782 30.72 7.77 -13.84
C VAL A 782 29.44 8.08 -14.62
N VAL A 783 28.28 7.98 -13.98
CA VAL A 783 26.98 8.31 -14.59
C VAL A 783 26.89 9.80 -14.91
N TRP A 784 27.33 10.68 -14.00
CA TRP A 784 27.30 12.12 -14.25
C TRP A 784 28.26 12.58 -15.35
N GLY A 785 29.47 12.02 -15.43
CA GLY A 785 30.38 12.26 -16.55
C GLY A 785 29.76 11.85 -17.89
N GLY A 786 29.06 10.72 -17.92
CA GLY A 786 28.28 10.26 -19.07
C GLY A 786 27.16 11.22 -19.48
N ILE A 787 26.38 11.73 -18.52
CA ILE A 787 25.28 12.67 -18.77
C ILE A 787 25.80 14.02 -19.25
N MET A 788 26.79 14.60 -18.57
CA MET A 788 27.32 15.92 -18.93
C MET A 788 28.02 15.87 -20.30
N LYS A 789 28.61 14.73 -20.69
CA LYS A 789 29.06 14.49 -22.06
C LYS A 789 27.92 14.51 -23.07
N LEU A 790 26.78 13.86 -22.79
CA LEU A 790 25.61 13.91 -23.69
C LEU A 790 25.00 15.31 -23.81
N VAL A 791 25.04 16.11 -22.74
CA VAL A 791 24.62 17.53 -22.76
C VAL A 791 25.58 18.35 -23.63
N ALA A 792 26.90 18.22 -23.44
CA ALA A 792 27.91 18.92 -24.22
C ALA A 792 27.91 18.52 -25.71
N GLU A 793 27.57 17.27 -26.04
CA GLU A 793 27.37 16.80 -27.42
C GLU A 793 25.99 17.20 -28.02
N GLY A 794 25.16 17.95 -27.30
CA GLY A 794 23.81 18.35 -27.74
C GLY A 794 22.79 17.21 -27.84
N LYS A 795 23.14 16.01 -27.37
CA LYS A 795 22.32 14.79 -27.45
C LYS A 795 21.30 14.64 -26.31
N LEU A 796 21.42 15.48 -25.28
CA LEU A 796 20.46 15.57 -24.18
C LEU A 796 20.17 17.06 -23.93
N LYS A 797 18.91 17.47 -24.19
CA LYS A 797 18.34 18.78 -23.87
C LYS A 797 17.41 18.71 -22.65
N GLY A 798 17.15 19.87 -22.05
CA GLY A 798 16.20 20.00 -20.93
C GLY A 798 14.80 19.48 -21.28
N THR A 799 14.13 18.89 -20.29
CA THR A 799 12.80 18.28 -20.45
C THR A 799 11.73 19.05 -19.66
N VAL A 800 11.85 20.38 -19.56
CA VAL A 800 10.95 21.22 -18.76
C VAL A 800 9.55 21.24 -19.38
N TYR A 801 8.53 21.22 -18.53
CA TYR A 801 7.14 21.43 -18.92
C TYR A 801 6.88 22.92 -19.23
N ASP A 802 6.38 23.23 -20.42
CA ASP A 802 6.16 24.60 -20.91
C ASP A 802 4.68 24.94 -21.21
N ASP A 803 3.75 23.97 -21.18
CA ASP A 803 2.32 24.25 -21.44
C ASP A 803 1.68 25.13 -20.32
N GLU A 804 2.27 25.20 -19.12
CA GLU A 804 1.93 26.16 -18.04
C GLU A 804 3.20 26.56 -17.26
N GLU A 805 3.33 27.84 -16.90
CA GLU A 805 4.43 28.35 -16.08
C GLU A 805 4.03 28.50 -14.59
N PHE A 806 4.82 27.88 -13.70
CA PHE A 806 4.66 28.00 -12.25
C PHE A 806 5.70 28.96 -11.66
N VAL A 807 5.25 30.07 -11.06
CA VAL A 807 6.12 31.13 -10.50
C VAL A 807 5.73 31.43 -9.05
N GLY A 808 6.72 31.44 -8.16
CA GLY A 808 6.51 31.64 -6.71
C GLY A 808 6.28 30.33 -5.95
N LEU A 809 6.72 30.30 -4.68
CA LEU A 809 6.56 29.12 -3.82
C LEU A 809 5.10 28.71 -3.65
N ASP A 810 4.17 29.68 -3.65
CA ASP A 810 2.73 29.44 -3.58
C ASP A 810 2.16 28.60 -4.73
N ARG A 811 2.85 28.53 -5.87
CA ARG A 811 2.46 27.69 -7.03
C ARG A 811 3.04 26.27 -6.97
N VAL A 812 3.87 25.93 -5.98
CA VAL A 812 4.38 24.55 -5.78
C VAL A 812 3.25 23.56 -5.56
N LYS A 813 2.20 23.95 -4.83
CA LYS A 813 0.97 23.13 -4.67
C LYS A 813 0.33 22.80 -6.02
N ASP A 814 0.27 23.76 -6.93
CA ASP A 814 -0.37 23.63 -8.23
C ASP A 814 0.49 22.80 -9.19
N ALA A 815 1.81 23.02 -9.17
CA ALA A 815 2.80 22.22 -9.89
C ALA A 815 2.71 20.72 -9.51
N LEU A 816 2.57 20.42 -8.21
CA LEU A 816 2.40 19.07 -7.68
C LEU A 816 1.00 18.50 -7.99
N VAL A 817 -0.06 19.31 -7.99
CA VAL A 817 -1.40 18.90 -8.42
C VAL A 817 -1.42 18.56 -9.93
N ALA A 818 -0.83 19.40 -10.78
CA ALA A 818 -0.75 19.18 -12.22
C ALA A 818 0.04 17.91 -12.57
N LEU A 819 1.16 17.68 -11.87
CA LEU A 819 1.97 16.46 -11.94
C LEU A 819 1.16 15.22 -11.48
N GLY A 820 0.48 15.32 -10.33
CA GLY A 820 -0.34 14.24 -9.78
C GLY A 820 -1.55 13.88 -10.65
N GLY A 821 -2.18 14.89 -11.28
CA GLY A 821 -3.28 14.73 -12.23
C GLY A 821 -2.88 14.11 -13.58
N ARG A 822 -1.57 13.86 -13.81
CA ARG A 822 -1.00 13.32 -15.06
C ARG A 822 -1.30 14.17 -16.30
N GLY A 823 -1.67 15.44 -16.12
CA GLY A 823 -1.91 16.38 -17.21
C GLY A 823 -0.62 16.76 -17.92
N THR A 824 0.42 17.05 -17.16
CA THR A 824 1.71 17.59 -17.65
C THR A 824 2.54 16.62 -18.47
N TRP A 825 3.50 17.17 -19.23
CA TRP A 825 4.57 16.43 -19.87
C TRP A 825 5.93 16.82 -19.26
N GLY A 826 6.97 16.04 -19.54
CA GLY A 826 8.33 16.33 -19.09
C GLY A 826 8.44 16.42 -17.57
N LYS A 827 9.13 17.47 -17.13
CA LYS A 827 9.46 17.74 -15.74
C LYS A 827 8.84 19.08 -15.36
N VAL A 828 7.92 19.04 -14.40
CA VAL A 828 7.30 20.25 -13.87
C VAL A 828 8.30 20.95 -12.95
N VAL A 829 8.49 22.25 -13.16
CA VAL A 829 9.47 23.08 -12.42
C VAL A 829 8.80 24.37 -12.01
N VAL A 830 9.06 24.82 -10.78
CA VAL A 830 8.62 26.10 -10.25
C VAL A 830 9.77 27.08 -10.29
N LYS A 831 9.58 28.24 -10.92
CA LYS A 831 10.49 29.38 -10.83
C LYS A 831 10.30 30.03 -9.46
N ILE A 832 11.38 30.21 -8.71
CA ILE A 832 11.35 30.88 -7.40
C ILE A 832 11.97 32.27 -7.62
N PRO A 833 11.15 33.32 -7.86
CA PRO A 833 11.65 34.68 -7.97
C PRO A 833 12.21 35.12 -6.62
N GLN A 834 13.22 35.98 -6.66
CA GLN A 834 13.72 36.65 -5.46
C GLN A 834 12.94 37.95 -5.26
N ASP A 835 12.70 38.32 -4.01
CA ASP A 835 11.92 39.51 -3.68
C ASP A 835 12.59 40.78 -4.23
N GLY A 836 11.78 41.61 -4.90
CA GLY A 836 12.22 42.77 -5.67
C GLY A 836 11.86 42.77 -7.16
N ASN A 837 11.43 41.64 -7.75
CA ASN A 837 11.06 41.57 -9.18
C ASN A 837 9.70 40.92 -9.51
N SER A 838 8.91 40.55 -8.50
CA SER A 838 7.52 40.10 -8.70
C SER A 838 6.60 41.30 -8.93
N LYS A 839 6.49 41.77 -10.17
CA LYS A 839 5.34 42.59 -10.58
C LYS A 839 4.09 41.72 -10.70
N LEU A 840 2.95 42.30 -10.35
CA LEU A 840 1.60 41.71 -10.36
C LEU A 840 1.15 41.29 -11.77
#